data_AF-A0A1H3G4I0-F1
#
_entry.id   AF-A0A1H3G4I0-F1
#
_cell.length_a   1.000
_cell.length_b   1.000
_cell.length_c   1.000
_cell.angle_alpha   90.00
_cell.angle_beta   90.00
_cell.angle_gamma   90.00
#
_symmetry.space_group_name_H-M   'P 1'
#
loop_
_entity.id
_entity.type
_entity.pdbx_description
1 polymer ?
#
loop_
_entity_poly.entity_id
_entity_poly.type
_entity_poly.pdbx_seq_one_letter_code
_entity_poly.pdbx_strand_id
1 'polypeptide(L)'
;MKERLKKFFIVVLSMMLSLTSLFLPIQSTKVNAAAVEPSTGNIYYIKNKNSGLYLQVANNSSNSGSNVIQANGTGAEGQRWILEKNSSGTYRLHPATDMTGSVSLDVANASSSNGANIGIFKNNGCSAQNFKLVKADNNNGYYLMTETTNFNSCVEVNRASKNNGANVIQYKKTGGDNQIWYFENAPWPSSGNSGNAGNSGNSGNSGNQGGTSNKVAIDGTFPNQELNFVNAQNGLMMAGSSLNKEVVSNNSNSTINRWVINYVGQGVFRIVNVNTGYVLAPYNNNTTEGASVVTTGSVSNNAQYWMIQAVKNDAQGTGLYYTLVNYANKNLALTANGNGFKLTRNNKTASQSFRINSYGLEGFGGYSKDMYGREKACTIGGVLGQVVKVNNVSELQRYASGSTPYTIVINNNISANSLTKVNVGKNKTFIGSYGNKTLYNIHFRNISNSGNNIYKNITFSHDVRINNNDDIQMYVSDGPNYWLDHCTWTGHDMNKDANIHHNDTDKFVYVGVKASFVTISGCNFGGHKYGLILGYPQDNGGGTYDGYPCMTICNNYFHSTITRAPGLMRYGNFHVYNNYIYDFNIGFTPYTNCTIYSEKNRFEKGYNEGSPLNGNGNNSKFVDYESTTDQNRYKIYNIGRVNWNPANNYGYRTRSSYDAKTWVLNNAGSKSSRLAYSVD
;
A
#
# COMPACT_ATOMS: atom_id res chain seq x y z
N MET A 1 -58.08 -0.05 -51.25
CA MET A 1 -56.75 -0.70 -51.18
C MET A 1 -55.57 0.26 -51.43
N LYS A 2 -55.72 1.34 -52.21
CA LYS A 2 -54.64 2.33 -52.48
C LYS A 2 -54.30 3.32 -51.35
N GLU A 3 -55.22 3.59 -50.42
CA GLU A 3 -54.98 4.52 -49.28
C GLU A 3 -54.30 3.85 -48.06
N ARG A 4 -54.40 2.52 -47.92
CA ARG A 4 -53.71 1.77 -46.85
C ARG A 4 -52.24 1.45 -47.17
N LEU A 5 -51.83 1.47 -48.44
CA LEU A 5 -50.42 1.32 -48.83
C LEU A 5 -49.58 2.58 -48.59
N LYS A 6 -50.16 3.78 -48.64
CA LYS A 6 -49.40 5.03 -48.41
C LYS A 6 -49.03 5.25 -46.93
N LYS A 7 -49.87 4.81 -45.99
CA LYS A 7 -49.53 4.85 -44.54
C LYS A 7 -48.54 3.77 -44.12
N PHE A 8 -48.41 2.67 -44.88
CA PHE A 8 -47.35 1.68 -44.64
C PHE A 8 -45.98 2.16 -45.16
N PHE A 9 -45.95 2.92 -46.25
CA PHE A 9 -44.69 3.46 -46.80
C PHE A 9 -44.09 4.64 -46.01
N ILE A 10 -44.89 5.42 -45.28
CA ILE A 10 -44.40 6.53 -44.45
C ILE A 10 -43.83 6.04 -43.10
N VAL A 11 -44.22 4.86 -42.62
CA VAL A 11 -43.65 4.25 -41.40
C VAL A 11 -42.37 3.45 -41.69
N VAL A 12 -42.17 2.98 -42.93
CA VAL A 12 -40.94 2.25 -43.32
C VAL A 12 -39.82 3.20 -43.76
N LEU A 13 -40.12 4.44 -44.18
CA LEU A 13 -39.09 5.41 -44.59
C LEU A 13 -38.48 6.23 -43.43
N SER A 14 -39.04 6.15 -42.22
CA SER A 14 -38.47 6.72 -40.99
C SER A 14 -37.66 5.71 -40.15
N MET A 15 -37.52 4.47 -40.61
CA MET A 15 -36.69 3.42 -39.99
C MET A 15 -35.46 3.01 -40.82
N MET A 16 -35.16 3.70 -41.93
CA MET A 16 -33.99 3.44 -42.78
C MET A 16 -33.02 4.62 -42.89
N LEU A 17 -32.82 5.34 -41.77
CA LEU A 17 -31.77 6.36 -41.62
C LEU A 17 -31.07 6.18 -40.27
N SER A 18 -30.31 5.09 -40.12
CA SER A 18 -29.06 5.10 -39.35
C SER A 18 -28.27 3.82 -39.64
N LEU A 19 -26.94 3.95 -39.59
CA LEU A 19 -25.93 2.90 -39.78
C LEU A 19 -25.51 2.61 -41.23
N THR A 20 -25.19 3.64 -42.00
CA THR A 20 -23.87 3.63 -42.65
C THR A 20 -22.87 4.20 -41.66
N SER A 21 -22.46 3.38 -40.67
CA SER A 21 -21.19 3.65 -40.01
C SER A 21 -20.13 3.55 -41.10
N LEU A 22 -19.53 4.67 -41.49
CA LEU A 22 -18.23 4.63 -42.12
C LEU A 22 -17.36 3.76 -41.19
N PHE A 23 -17.08 2.54 -41.62
CA PHE A 23 -15.94 1.79 -41.13
C PHE A 23 -14.72 2.58 -41.62
N LEU A 24 -14.36 3.61 -40.88
CA LEU A 24 -12.96 3.98 -40.79
C LEU A 24 -12.29 2.72 -40.26
N PRO A 25 -11.39 2.07 -41.03
CA PRO A 25 -10.60 1.00 -40.44
C PRO A 25 -9.95 1.61 -39.21
N ILE A 26 -10.26 1.06 -38.03
CA ILE A 26 -9.49 1.35 -36.83
C ILE A 26 -8.06 1.08 -37.26
N GLN A 27 -7.25 2.13 -37.34
CA GLN A 27 -5.83 1.97 -37.58
C GLN A 27 -5.35 0.99 -36.53
N SER A 28 -4.94 -0.21 -36.96
CA SER A 28 -4.23 -1.14 -36.11
C SER A 28 -3.02 -0.38 -35.60
N THR A 29 -3.02 0.00 -34.32
CA THR A 29 -1.78 0.43 -33.68
C THR A 29 -0.89 -0.80 -33.70
N LYS A 30 0.03 -0.85 -34.68
CA LYS A 30 1.00 -1.95 -34.75
C LYS A 30 1.72 -1.98 -33.42
N VAL A 31 1.47 -3.03 -32.63
CA VAL A 31 2.31 -3.37 -31.48
C VAL A 31 3.68 -3.70 -32.09
N ASN A 32 4.65 -2.83 -31.85
CA ASN A 32 6.01 -2.97 -32.37
C ASN A 32 6.98 -2.39 -31.35
N ALA A 33 6.92 -2.91 -30.13
CA ALA A 33 7.90 -2.61 -29.10
C ALA A 33 9.06 -3.62 -29.20
N ALA A 34 10.27 -3.19 -28.84
CA ALA A 34 11.40 -4.10 -28.79
C ALA A 34 11.20 -5.18 -27.71
N ALA A 35 11.72 -6.38 -27.95
CA ALA A 35 11.73 -7.45 -26.97
C ALA A 35 12.61 -7.06 -25.76
N VAL A 36 12.07 -7.23 -24.56
CA VAL A 36 12.74 -6.91 -23.29
C VAL A 36 12.91 -8.16 -22.44
N GLU A 37 13.82 -8.08 -21.47
CA GLU A 37 13.90 -9.09 -20.40
C GLU A 37 12.65 -8.98 -19.50
N PRO A 38 11.87 -10.07 -19.34
CA PRO A 38 10.65 -10.06 -18.55
C PRO A 38 10.95 -9.95 -17.06
N SER A 39 10.23 -9.07 -16.37
CA SER A 39 10.35 -8.81 -14.94
C SER A 39 8.99 -8.87 -14.26
N THR A 40 8.97 -9.36 -13.02
CA THR A 40 7.74 -9.48 -12.22
C THR A 40 7.09 -8.13 -11.95
N GLY A 41 5.77 -8.11 -11.87
CA GLY A 41 4.98 -6.90 -11.62
C GLY A 41 4.76 -6.02 -12.85
N ASN A 42 5.22 -6.44 -14.04
CA ASN A 42 5.05 -5.72 -15.30
C ASN A 42 4.02 -6.41 -16.21
N ILE A 43 3.49 -5.65 -17.16
CA ILE A 43 2.51 -6.11 -18.16
C ILE A 43 3.15 -6.15 -19.56
N TYR A 44 2.92 -7.23 -20.28
CA TYR A 44 3.57 -7.52 -21.55
C TYR A 44 2.59 -7.95 -22.63
N TYR A 45 2.88 -7.56 -23.87
CA TYR A 45 2.49 -8.33 -25.03
C TYR A 45 3.51 -9.47 -25.21
N ILE A 46 3.04 -10.69 -25.48
CA ILE A 46 3.91 -11.86 -25.61
C ILE A 46 3.84 -12.34 -27.06
N LYS A 47 4.88 -12.06 -27.85
CA LYS A 47 4.92 -12.29 -29.31
C LYS A 47 5.63 -13.59 -29.67
N ASN A 48 5.01 -14.42 -30.48
CA ASN A 48 5.64 -15.64 -31.00
C ASN A 48 6.69 -15.31 -32.05
N LYS A 49 7.87 -15.94 -31.96
CA LYS A 49 8.97 -15.72 -32.92
C LYS A 49 8.63 -16.18 -34.34
N ASN A 50 8.00 -17.35 -34.50
CA ASN A 50 7.73 -17.93 -35.82
C ASN A 50 6.67 -17.15 -36.62
N SER A 51 5.61 -16.67 -35.97
CA SER A 51 4.48 -16.01 -36.64
C SER A 51 4.50 -14.48 -36.55
N GLY A 52 5.16 -13.91 -35.53
CA GLY A 52 5.04 -12.48 -35.19
C GLY A 52 3.68 -12.10 -34.58
N LEU A 53 2.84 -13.08 -34.21
CA LEU A 53 1.53 -12.88 -33.58
C LEU A 53 1.61 -12.96 -32.05
N TYR A 54 0.59 -12.47 -31.36
CA TYR A 54 0.60 -12.29 -29.90
C TYR A 54 -0.26 -13.33 -29.19
N LEU A 55 0.22 -13.80 -28.04
CA LEU A 55 -0.53 -14.62 -27.10
C LEU A 55 -1.77 -13.83 -26.64
N GLN A 56 -2.95 -14.40 -26.87
CA GLN A 56 -4.22 -13.73 -26.64
C GLN A 56 -5.24 -14.66 -26.00
N VAL A 57 -5.95 -14.19 -24.97
CA VAL A 57 -7.18 -14.84 -24.52
C VAL A 57 -8.26 -14.67 -25.59
N ALA A 58 -8.83 -15.77 -26.06
CA ALA A 58 -9.86 -15.77 -27.08
C ALA A 58 -11.03 -14.83 -26.68
N ASN A 59 -11.47 -14.00 -27.63
CA ASN A 59 -12.53 -13.01 -27.43
C ASN A 59 -12.27 -11.98 -26.30
N ASN A 60 -11.03 -11.83 -25.82
CA ASN A 60 -10.69 -10.98 -24.67
C ASN A 60 -11.53 -11.33 -23.42
N SER A 61 -11.86 -12.60 -23.22
CA SER A 61 -12.65 -13.03 -22.06
C SER A 61 -11.83 -12.95 -20.76
N SER A 62 -12.52 -12.79 -19.64
CA SER A 62 -12.00 -12.96 -18.27
C SER A 62 -12.56 -14.21 -17.58
N ASN A 63 -13.39 -14.99 -18.27
CA ASN A 63 -14.01 -16.19 -17.70
C ASN A 63 -12.99 -17.33 -17.56
N SER A 64 -12.96 -17.97 -16.40
CA SER A 64 -12.21 -19.21 -16.17
C SER A 64 -12.61 -20.28 -17.19
N GLY A 65 -11.62 -20.96 -17.77
CA GLY A 65 -11.78 -21.95 -18.85
C GLY A 65 -11.67 -21.36 -20.26
N SER A 66 -11.51 -20.04 -20.42
CA SER A 66 -11.38 -19.43 -21.74
C SER A 66 -10.09 -19.86 -22.43
N ASN A 67 -10.17 -20.11 -23.75
CA ASN A 67 -9.04 -20.58 -24.53
C ASN A 67 -7.99 -19.48 -24.76
N VAL A 68 -6.73 -19.88 -24.96
CA VAL A 68 -5.64 -18.98 -25.38
C VAL A 68 -5.16 -19.35 -26.79
N ILE A 69 -5.05 -18.34 -27.63
CA ILE A 69 -4.69 -18.44 -29.05
C ILE A 69 -3.52 -17.49 -29.36
N GLN A 70 -2.95 -17.58 -30.55
CA GLN A 70 -2.18 -16.45 -31.11
C GLN A 70 -3.08 -15.58 -32.00
N ALA A 71 -2.85 -14.27 -32.00
CA ALA A 71 -3.62 -13.35 -32.83
C ALA A 71 -2.83 -12.10 -33.27
N ASN A 72 -3.36 -11.39 -34.28
CA ASN A 72 -2.81 -10.12 -34.75
C ASN A 72 -2.75 -9.08 -33.62
N GLY A 73 -1.63 -8.35 -33.49
CA GLY A 73 -1.46 -7.32 -32.45
C GLY A 73 -2.44 -6.16 -32.63
N THR A 74 -3.46 -6.11 -31.78
CA THR A 74 -4.50 -5.06 -31.74
C THR A 74 -4.34 -4.15 -30.53
N GLY A 75 -3.52 -4.55 -29.56
CA GLY A 75 -3.39 -3.86 -28.28
C GLY A 75 -4.53 -4.15 -27.31
N ALA A 76 -5.46 -5.06 -27.64
CA ALA A 76 -6.58 -5.41 -26.77
C ALA A 76 -6.12 -5.99 -25.42
N GLU A 77 -6.94 -5.86 -24.37
CA GLU A 77 -6.61 -6.31 -23.01
C GLU A 77 -6.29 -7.81 -22.96
N GLY A 78 -6.97 -8.63 -23.76
CA GLY A 78 -6.72 -10.07 -23.84
C GLY A 78 -5.34 -10.43 -24.41
N GLN A 79 -4.61 -9.47 -24.98
CA GLN A 79 -3.24 -9.64 -25.48
C GLN A 79 -2.17 -9.24 -24.45
N ARG A 80 -2.61 -8.70 -23.31
CA ARG A 80 -1.71 -8.15 -22.29
C ARG A 80 -1.66 -9.10 -21.10
N TRP A 81 -0.46 -9.42 -20.66
CA TRP A 81 -0.20 -10.43 -19.65
C TRP A 81 0.65 -9.84 -18.53
N ILE A 82 0.13 -9.89 -17.31
CA ILE A 82 0.80 -9.44 -16.10
C ILE A 82 1.65 -10.59 -15.58
N LEU A 83 2.94 -10.36 -15.41
CA LEU A 83 3.87 -11.38 -14.98
C LEU A 83 4.09 -11.32 -13.46
N GLU A 84 3.81 -12.39 -12.73
CA GLU A 84 4.04 -12.50 -11.28
C GLU A 84 5.07 -13.60 -11.00
N LYS A 85 6.15 -13.30 -10.29
CA LYS A 85 7.16 -14.30 -9.90
C LYS A 85 6.78 -14.95 -8.57
N ASN A 86 6.64 -16.27 -8.58
CA ASN A 86 6.43 -17.08 -7.39
C ASN A 86 7.70 -17.14 -6.54
N SER A 87 7.56 -17.48 -5.25
CA SER A 87 8.68 -17.72 -4.33
C SER A 87 9.63 -18.84 -4.80
N SER A 88 9.11 -19.81 -5.55
CA SER A 88 9.89 -20.90 -6.18
C SER A 88 10.78 -20.43 -7.34
N GLY A 89 10.63 -19.19 -7.79
CA GLY A 89 11.33 -18.65 -8.97
C GLY A 89 10.64 -18.93 -10.31
N THR A 90 9.53 -19.69 -10.33
CA THR A 90 8.64 -19.77 -11.49
C THR A 90 7.77 -18.51 -11.59
N TYR A 91 6.97 -18.41 -12.66
CA TYR A 91 6.11 -17.29 -12.94
C TYR A 91 4.66 -17.73 -13.16
N ARG A 92 3.71 -16.89 -12.74
CA ARG A 92 2.31 -16.90 -13.16
C ARG A 92 2.08 -15.75 -14.12
N LEU A 93 1.22 -15.98 -15.11
CA LEU A 93 0.83 -14.97 -16.10
C LEU A 93 -0.66 -14.72 -15.97
N HIS A 94 -1.05 -13.51 -15.57
CA HIS A 94 -2.46 -13.12 -15.46
C HIS A 94 -2.88 -12.34 -16.70
N PRO A 95 -4.02 -12.67 -17.34
CA PRO A 95 -4.53 -11.87 -18.44
C PRO A 95 -5.01 -10.51 -17.90
N ALA A 96 -4.75 -9.42 -18.62
CA ALA A 96 -5.19 -8.09 -18.20
C ALA A 96 -6.70 -7.85 -18.38
N THR A 97 -7.42 -8.80 -19.00
CA THR A 97 -8.89 -8.84 -18.99
C THR A 97 -9.45 -9.07 -17.58
N ASP A 98 -8.61 -9.56 -16.66
CA ASP A 98 -8.90 -9.63 -15.23
C ASP A 98 -7.79 -8.99 -14.39
N MET A 99 -8.00 -7.72 -14.04
CA MET A 99 -7.13 -6.97 -13.15
C MET A 99 -7.25 -7.38 -11.67
N THR A 100 -8.11 -8.35 -11.34
CA THR A 100 -8.23 -8.96 -10.01
C THR A 100 -7.39 -10.24 -9.85
N GLY A 101 -6.69 -10.69 -10.91
CA GLY A 101 -5.81 -11.87 -10.91
C GLY A 101 -6.46 -13.14 -10.36
N SER A 102 -7.79 -13.19 -10.46
CA SER A 102 -8.64 -14.33 -10.15
C SER A 102 -8.51 -15.44 -11.18
N VAL A 103 -7.93 -15.13 -12.36
CA VAL A 103 -7.55 -16.11 -13.39
C VAL A 103 -6.07 -15.97 -13.78
N SER A 104 -5.49 -17.07 -14.25
CA SER A 104 -4.10 -17.17 -14.72
C SER A 104 -4.00 -18.08 -15.94
N LEU A 105 -2.95 -17.92 -16.73
CA LEU A 105 -2.54 -18.88 -17.76
C LEU A 105 -2.39 -20.27 -17.14
N ASP A 106 -2.96 -21.28 -17.77
CA ASP A 106 -3.17 -22.61 -17.18
C ASP A 106 -2.98 -23.72 -18.22
N VAL A 107 -2.30 -24.79 -17.82
CA VAL A 107 -2.26 -26.07 -18.54
C VAL A 107 -3.49 -26.88 -18.17
N ALA A 108 -4.40 -27.06 -19.14
CA ALA A 108 -5.69 -27.69 -18.89
C ALA A 108 -5.56 -29.05 -18.20
N ASN A 109 -6.35 -29.22 -17.12
CA ASN A 109 -6.38 -30.42 -16.28
C ASN A 109 -5.03 -30.80 -15.65
N ALA A 110 -4.09 -29.85 -15.53
CA ALA A 110 -2.72 -30.10 -15.09
C ALA A 110 -2.01 -31.23 -15.87
N SER A 111 -2.40 -31.45 -17.12
CA SER A 111 -1.93 -32.59 -17.92
C SER A 111 -0.44 -32.46 -18.26
N SER A 112 0.28 -33.57 -18.17
CA SER A 112 1.68 -33.68 -18.63
C SER A 112 1.81 -34.13 -20.09
N SER A 113 0.69 -34.38 -20.78
CA SER A 113 0.69 -34.87 -22.17
C SER A 113 1.04 -33.78 -23.17
N ASN A 114 1.65 -34.19 -24.28
CA ASN A 114 1.82 -33.34 -25.45
C ASN A 114 0.45 -32.98 -26.05
N GLY A 115 0.25 -31.71 -26.40
CA GLY A 115 -1.01 -31.22 -26.95
C GLY A 115 -2.02 -30.80 -25.89
N ALA A 116 -1.68 -30.85 -24.60
CA ALA A 116 -2.54 -30.29 -23.55
C ALA A 116 -2.81 -28.81 -23.83
N ASN A 117 -4.07 -28.39 -23.72
CA ASN A 117 -4.48 -27.05 -24.08
C ASN A 117 -3.93 -26.00 -23.11
N ILE A 118 -3.58 -24.81 -23.62
CA ILE A 118 -3.29 -23.64 -22.79
C ILE A 118 -4.53 -22.75 -22.77
N GLY A 119 -5.05 -22.49 -21.57
CA GLY A 119 -6.19 -21.62 -21.34
C GLY A 119 -5.91 -20.61 -20.25
N ILE A 120 -6.94 -19.87 -19.86
CA ILE A 120 -6.96 -19.20 -18.55
C ILE A 120 -7.90 -19.97 -17.62
N PHE A 121 -7.52 -20.12 -16.36
CA PHE A 121 -8.36 -20.79 -15.37
C PHE A 121 -8.29 -20.04 -14.04
N LYS A 122 -9.29 -20.28 -13.19
CA LYS A 122 -9.34 -19.73 -11.83
C LYS A 122 -8.01 -19.96 -11.14
N ASN A 123 -7.42 -18.86 -10.67
CA ASN A 123 -6.16 -18.88 -9.96
C ASN A 123 -6.32 -19.72 -8.69
N ASN A 124 -5.59 -20.84 -8.66
CA ASN A 124 -5.63 -21.84 -7.59
C ASN A 124 -4.23 -22.16 -7.06
N GLY A 125 -3.20 -21.56 -7.68
CA GLY A 125 -1.81 -21.68 -7.29
C GLY A 125 -1.15 -23.03 -7.61
N CYS A 126 -1.83 -23.95 -8.29
CA CYS A 126 -1.31 -25.26 -8.65
C CYS A 126 -0.22 -25.19 -9.75
N SER A 127 0.50 -26.29 -9.95
CA SER A 127 1.58 -26.41 -10.95
C SER A 127 1.11 -26.15 -12.38
N ALA A 128 -0.17 -26.35 -12.69
CA ALA A 128 -0.79 -26.01 -13.97
C ALA A 128 -0.62 -24.53 -14.35
N GLN A 129 -0.40 -23.64 -13.38
CA GLN A 129 -0.35 -22.19 -13.58
C GLN A 129 1.07 -21.62 -13.47
N ASN A 130 2.08 -22.48 -13.27
CA ASN A 130 3.44 -22.07 -12.98
C ASN A 130 4.36 -22.38 -14.17
N PHE A 131 5.10 -21.36 -14.61
CA PHE A 131 5.95 -21.43 -15.78
C PHE A 131 7.37 -20.96 -15.45
N LYS A 132 8.40 -21.69 -15.88
CA LYS A 132 9.79 -21.24 -15.80
C LYS A 132 10.18 -20.57 -17.11
N LEU A 133 10.61 -19.30 -17.05
CA LEU A 133 11.14 -18.59 -18.21
C LEU A 133 12.61 -19.00 -18.43
N VAL A 134 12.90 -19.62 -19.57
CA VAL A 134 14.26 -20.03 -19.96
C VAL A 134 14.65 -19.28 -21.23
N LYS A 135 15.77 -18.56 -21.19
CA LYS A 135 16.27 -17.79 -22.35
C LYS A 135 16.53 -18.73 -23.54
N ALA A 136 15.99 -18.38 -24.69
CA ALA A 136 15.99 -19.19 -25.91
C ALA A 136 16.93 -18.63 -26.99
N ASP A 137 17.14 -17.31 -27.01
CA ASP A 137 18.03 -16.64 -27.94
C ASP A 137 18.64 -15.36 -27.36
N ASN A 138 19.52 -14.70 -28.13
CA ASN A 138 20.21 -13.47 -27.73
C ASN A 138 19.34 -12.20 -27.86
N ASN A 139 18.14 -12.30 -28.44
CA ASN A 139 17.21 -11.19 -28.70
C ASN A 139 16.08 -11.15 -27.65
N ASN A 140 16.34 -11.65 -26.43
CA ASN A 140 15.34 -11.76 -25.37
C ASN A 140 14.14 -12.66 -25.73
N GLY A 141 14.36 -13.72 -26.50
CA GLY A 141 13.40 -14.81 -26.68
C GLY A 141 13.42 -15.78 -25.50
N TYR A 142 12.25 -16.29 -25.10
CA TYR A 142 12.10 -17.21 -23.98
C TYR A 142 11.22 -18.41 -24.31
N TYR A 143 11.56 -19.56 -23.74
CA TYR A 143 10.63 -20.67 -23.55
C TYR A 143 9.85 -20.46 -22.24
N LEU A 144 8.53 -20.64 -22.28
CA LEU A 144 7.68 -20.71 -21.08
C LEU A 144 7.52 -22.18 -20.70
N MET A 145 8.44 -22.70 -19.88
CA MET A 145 8.50 -24.11 -19.51
C MET A 145 7.43 -24.45 -18.46
N THR A 146 6.66 -25.50 -18.68
CA THR A 146 5.50 -25.90 -17.86
C THR A 146 5.90 -26.73 -16.65
N GLU A 147 5.45 -26.36 -15.44
CA GLU A 147 5.77 -27.11 -14.22
C GLU A 147 5.08 -28.48 -14.15
N THR A 148 3.91 -28.65 -14.77
CA THR A 148 3.17 -29.93 -14.90
C THR A 148 3.98 -31.07 -15.53
N THR A 149 5.02 -30.73 -16.31
CA THR A 149 5.93 -31.69 -16.94
C THR A 149 7.30 -31.73 -16.28
N ASN A 150 7.46 -31.14 -15.09
CA ASN A 150 8.76 -30.87 -14.47
C ASN A 150 9.69 -30.08 -15.42
N PHE A 151 9.14 -29.10 -16.12
CA PHE A 151 9.85 -28.25 -17.07
C PHE A 151 10.46 -29.00 -18.27
N ASN A 152 9.84 -30.11 -18.72
CA ASN A 152 10.24 -30.83 -19.94
C ASN A 152 9.49 -30.35 -21.20
N SER A 153 8.35 -29.69 -21.02
CA SER A 153 7.50 -29.12 -22.09
C SER A 153 7.35 -27.60 -21.93
N CYS A 154 6.99 -26.90 -22.99
CA CYS A 154 6.76 -25.46 -23.01
C CYS A 154 5.46 -25.07 -23.73
N VAL A 155 5.05 -23.81 -23.54
CA VAL A 155 3.96 -23.17 -24.28
C VAL A 155 4.38 -22.97 -25.73
N GLU A 156 3.59 -23.48 -26.68
CA GLU A 156 3.83 -23.35 -28.12
C GLU A 156 2.57 -23.07 -28.93
N VAL A 157 2.76 -22.52 -30.13
CA VAL A 157 1.72 -22.48 -31.15
C VAL A 157 1.63 -23.83 -31.85
N ASN A 158 0.44 -24.44 -31.84
CA ASN A 158 0.20 -25.78 -32.36
C ASN A 158 0.60 -25.90 -33.84
N ARG A 159 1.32 -26.98 -34.17
CA ARG A 159 1.81 -27.30 -35.54
C ARG A 159 2.60 -26.16 -36.21
N ALA A 160 3.23 -25.29 -35.43
CA ALA A 160 3.94 -24.10 -35.92
C ALA A 160 3.12 -23.21 -36.86
N SER A 161 1.79 -23.20 -36.69
CA SER A 161 0.89 -22.39 -37.53
C SER A 161 1.24 -20.90 -37.46
N LYS A 162 1.07 -20.19 -38.57
CA LYS A 162 1.18 -18.72 -38.64
C LYS A 162 -0.17 -18.01 -38.73
N ASN A 163 -1.26 -18.78 -38.64
CA ASN A 163 -2.61 -18.24 -38.79
C ASN A 163 -3.05 -17.49 -37.52
N ASN A 164 -3.72 -16.35 -37.72
CA ASN A 164 -4.49 -15.66 -36.69
C ASN A 164 -5.57 -16.59 -36.14
N GLY A 165 -5.66 -16.74 -34.82
CA GLY A 165 -6.57 -17.67 -34.15
C GLY A 165 -6.03 -19.08 -33.93
N ALA A 166 -4.79 -19.38 -34.33
CA ALA A 166 -4.21 -20.70 -34.09
C ALA A 166 -4.06 -20.99 -32.59
N ASN A 167 -4.30 -22.24 -32.21
CA ASN A 167 -4.34 -22.67 -30.81
C ASN A 167 -2.95 -22.66 -30.16
N VAL A 168 -2.91 -22.40 -28.86
CA VAL A 168 -1.71 -22.50 -28.03
C VAL A 168 -1.82 -23.72 -27.11
N ILE A 169 -0.76 -24.52 -27.08
CA ILE A 169 -0.72 -25.81 -26.37
C ILE A 169 0.58 -25.94 -25.58
N GLN A 170 0.61 -26.90 -24.65
CA GLN A 170 1.83 -27.42 -24.08
C GLN A 170 2.37 -28.53 -24.98
N TYR A 171 3.67 -28.49 -25.27
CA TYR A 171 4.35 -29.57 -26.00
C TYR A 171 5.80 -29.71 -25.57
N LYS A 172 6.37 -30.90 -25.74
CA LYS A 172 7.79 -31.17 -25.47
C LYS A 172 8.67 -30.10 -26.12
N LYS A 173 9.66 -29.59 -25.39
CA LYS A 173 10.61 -28.61 -25.92
C LYS A 173 11.44 -29.24 -27.04
N THR A 174 11.24 -28.77 -28.27
CA THR A 174 12.00 -29.16 -29.47
C THR A 174 12.99 -28.08 -29.90
N GLY A 175 12.80 -26.85 -29.43
CA GLY A 175 13.62 -25.70 -29.84
C GLY A 175 13.15 -25.01 -31.12
N GLY A 176 11.98 -25.39 -31.65
CA GLY A 176 11.37 -24.72 -32.80
C GLY A 176 10.96 -23.27 -32.50
N ASP A 177 10.99 -22.41 -33.51
CA ASP A 177 10.67 -20.97 -33.36
C ASP A 177 9.21 -20.74 -32.90
N ASN A 178 8.30 -21.68 -33.13
CA ASN A 178 6.92 -21.63 -32.63
C ASN A 178 6.82 -21.81 -31.10
N GLN A 179 7.91 -22.17 -30.43
CA GLN A 179 8.02 -22.34 -28.98
C GLN A 179 8.71 -21.14 -28.29
N ILE A 180 9.17 -20.16 -29.07
CA ILE A 180 9.94 -19.01 -28.57
C ILE A 180 9.05 -17.78 -28.54
N TRP A 181 9.05 -17.09 -27.39
CA TRP A 181 8.23 -15.91 -27.14
C TRP A 181 9.07 -14.71 -26.74
N TYR A 182 8.80 -13.57 -27.37
CA TYR A 182 9.36 -12.27 -27.03
C TYR A 182 8.39 -11.50 -26.15
N PHE A 183 8.91 -10.92 -25.06
CA PHE A 183 8.13 -10.05 -24.19
C PHE A 183 8.31 -8.61 -24.64
N GLU A 184 7.22 -7.95 -25.00
CA GLU A 184 7.19 -6.55 -25.42
C GLU A 184 6.38 -5.77 -24.37
N ASN A 185 6.86 -4.61 -23.90
CA ASN A 185 6.13 -3.85 -22.87
C ASN A 185 4.72 -3.48 -23.35
N ALA A 186 3.71 -3.77 -22.53
CA ALA A 186 2.33 -3.33 -22.76
C ALA A 186 1.95 -2.16 -21.83
N PRO A 187 0.97 -1.33 -22.20
CA PRO A 187 0.35 -0.40 -21.28
C PRO A 187 -0.63 -1.12 -20.35
N TRP A 188 -0.69 -0.70 -19.09
CA TRP A 188 -1.77 -1.12 -18.18
C TRP A 188 -3.14 -0.73 -18.74
N PRO A 189 -4.21 -1.51 -18.48
CA PRO A 189 -5.58 -1.09 -18.78
C PRO A 189 -5.89 0.26 -18.14
N SER A 190 -6.29 1.24 -18.94
CA SER A 190 -6.74 2.54 -18.44
C SER A 190 -8.15 2.43 -17.88
N SER A 191 -8.38 2.89 -16.65
CA SER A 191 -9.72 3.03 -16.08
C SER A 191 -10.53 4.02 -16.93
N GLY A 192 -11.44 3.53 -17.77
CA GLY A 192 -12.32 4.36 -18.58
C GLY A 192 -13.26 5.19 -17.70
N ASN A 193 -13.08 6.51 -17.72
CA ASN A 193 -14.17 7.45 -17.45
C ASN A 193 -14.51 8.11 -18.79
N SER A 194 -15.65 7.75 -19.36
CA SER A 194 -16.21 8.41 -20.54
C SER A 194 -16.78 9.77 -20.12
N GLY A 195 -16.04 10.84 -20.38
CA GLY A 195 -16.48 12.22 -20.18
C GLY A 195 -16.26 13.03 -21.44
N ASN A 196 -17.35 13.23 -22.19
CA ASN A 196 -17.63 14.24 -23.22
C ASN A 196 -16.46 15.06 -23.79
N ALA A 197 -16.16 14.83 -25.08
CA ALA A 197 -15.37 15.74 -25.90
C ALA A 197 -16.19 16.99 -26.25
N GLY A 198 -15.92 18.08 -25.54
CA GLY A 198 -16.24 19.43 -26.00
C GLY A 198 -15.19 19.87 -27.01
N ASN A 199 -15.65 20.09 -28.24
CA ASN A 199 -14.87 20.59 -29.37
C ASN A 199 -14.34 22.01 -29.10
N SER A 200 -13.04 22.24 -29.22
CA SER A 200 -12.53 23.49 -29.78
C SER A 200 -11.23 23.22 -30.55
N GLY A 201 -11.30 23.43 -31.86
CA GLY A 201 -10.12 23.49 -32.71
C GLY A 201 -9.40 24.80 -32.49
N ASN A 202 -8.08 24.75 -32.42
CA ASN A 202 -7.26 25.69 -33.19
C ASN A 202 -5.88 25.09 -33.47
N SER A 203 -5.53 24.99 -34.74
CA SER A 203 -4.16 24.72 -35.18
C SER A 203 -3.31 25.97 -35.02
N GLY A 204 -2.09 25.85 -34.49
CA GLY A 204 -1.21 27.02 -34.39
C GLY A 204 0.16 26.73 -33.79
N ASN A 205 1.06 26.26 -34.65
CA ASN A 205 2.49 26.60 -34.74
C ASN A 205 3.47 26.24 -33.59
N SER A 206 4.63 25.75 -34.01
CA SER A 206 5.78 25.38 -33.18
C SER A 206 6.44 26.60 -32.57
N GLY A 207 6.72 26.54 -31.26
CA GLY A 207 7.48 27.56 -30.55
C GLY A 207 7.85 27.09 -29.14
N ASN A 208 9.14 27.11 -28.87
CA ASN A 208 9.80 26.90 -27.58
C ASN A 208 9.02 27.52 -26.39
N GLN A 209 8.55 26.74 -25.41
CA GLN A 209 7.90 27.25 -24.20
C GLN A 209 8.51 26.70 -22.91
N GLY A 210 9.00 27.63 -22.08
CA GLY A 210 9.27 27.38 -20.68
C GLY A 210 7.98 27.04 -19.93
N GLY A 211 8.07 25.96 -19.13
CA GLY A 211 7.13 25.46 -18.12
C GLY A 211 5.65 25.89 -18.21
N THR A 212 4.80 25.01 -18.75
CA THR A 212 3.35 25.05 -18.50
C THR A 212 3.06 25.10 -17.00
N SER A 213 2.03 25.83 -16.54
CA SER A 213 1.63 25.93 -15.12
C SER A 213 0.75 24.76 -14.62
N ASN A 214 0.69 23.66 -15.37
CA ASN A 214 -0.18 22.52 -15.10
C ASN A 214 0.17 21.87 -13.75
N LYS A 215 -0.79 21.87 -12.82
CA LYS A 215 -0.65 21.16 -11.53
C LYS A 215 -1.09 19.72 -11.66
N VAL A 216 -0.51 18.84 -10.86
CA VAL A 216 -1.04 17.49 -10.64
C VAL A 216 -2.02 17.55 -9.49
N ALA A 217 -3.28 17.21 -9.76
CA ALA A 217 -4.27 17.07 -8.71
C ALA A 217 -3.87 15.93 -7.75
N ILE A 218 -3.85 16.21 -6.47
CA ILE A 218 -3.74 15.21 -5.40
C ILE A 218 -5.16 14.73 -5.10
N ASP A 219 -5.38 13.42 -5.05
CA ASP A 219 -6.73 12.86 -4.87
C ASP A 219 -7.31 13.25 -3.50
N GLY A 220 -8.23 14.21 -3.49
CA GLY A 220 -8.84 14.73 -2.26
C GLY A 220 -9.87 13.80 -1.61
N THR A 221 -10.13 12.61 -2.16
CA THR A 221 -11.15 11.70 -1.65
C THR A 221 -10.71 10.86 -0.45
N PHE A 222 -9.42 10.85 -0.13
CA PHE A 222 -8.85 10.14 1.01
C PHE A 222 -7.63 10.89 1.60
N PRO A 223 -7.21 10.59 2.84
CA PRO A 223 -6.01 11.19 3.41
C PRO A 223 -4.75 10.61 2.76
N ASN A 224 -4.22 11.31 1.76
CA ASN A 224 -2.99 10.92 1.06
C ASN A 224 -1.83 10.70 2.05
N GLN A 225 -0.97 9.75 1.73
CA GLN A 225 0.27 9.55 2.45
C GLN A 225 1.28 10.63 2.05
N GLU A 226 1.30 11.71 2.81
CA GLU A 226 2.29 12.78 2.70
C GLU A 226 3.64 12.34 3.28
N LEU A 227 4.73 12.79 2.67
CA LEU A 227 6.09 12.37 3.01
C LEU A 227 7.04 13.56 3.11
N ASN A 228 8.09 13.42 3.93
CA ASN A 228 9.28 14.27 3.89
C ASN A 228 10.47 13.47 3.36
N PHE A 229 11.25 14.08 2.46
CA PHE A 229 12.55 13.55 2.03
C PHE A 229 13.64 14.26 2.81
N VAL A 230 14.36 13.52 3.67
CA VAL A 230 15.41 14.08 4.53
C VAL A 230 16.78 13.62 4.05
N ASN A 231 17.63 14.55 3.63
CA ASN A 231 18.94 14.21 3.07
C ASN A 231 19.91 13.70 4.14
N ALA A 232 20.66 12.64 3.82
CA ALA A 232 21.56 11.97 4.76
C ALA A 232 22.81 12.80 5.10
N GLN A 233 23.24 13.70 4.21
CA GLN A 233 24.45 14.50 4.44
C GLN A 233 24.22 15.64 5.43
N ASN A 234 23.11 16.38 5.26
CA ASN A 234 22.87 17.60 6.04
C ASN A 234 21.68 17.47 7.02
N GLY A 235 20.90 16.38 6.97
CA GLY A 235 19.74 16.18 7.82
C GLY A 235 18.54 17.09 7.50
N LEU A 236 18.59 17.86 6.41
CA LEU A 236 17.57 18.82 6.01
C LEU A 236 16.54 18.17 5.07
N MET A 237 15.32 18.72 5.09
CA MET A 237 14.21 18.31 4.22
C MET A 237 14.31 18.97 2.85
N MET A 238 13.88 18.25 1.82
CA MET A 238 13.65 18.78 0.48
C MET A 238 12.37 19.63 0.44
N ALA A 239 12.47 20.87 -0.04
CA ALA A 239 11.39 21.85 -0.05
C ALA A 239 11.11 22.44 -1.44
N GLY A 240 9.84 22.52 -1.82
CA GLY A 240 9.39 23.13 -3.07
C GLY A 240 8.33 24.21 -2.82
N SER A 241 8.60 25.45 -3.22
CA SER A 241 7.81 26.62 -2.79
C SER A 241 6.86 27.17 -3.85
N SER A 242 7.26 27.26 -5.12
CA SER A 242 6.42 27.80 -6.20
C SER A 242 6.92 27.37 -7.60
N LEU A 243 6.18 27.78 -8.64
CA LEU A 243 6.44 27.38 -10.03
C LEU A 243 7.84 27.81 -10.48
N ASN A 244 8.59 26.88 -11.05
CA ASN A 244 9.94 27.03 -11.60
C ASN A 244 10.97 27.57 -10.60
N LYS A 245 10.72 27.47 -9.30
CA LYS A 245 11.72 27.77 -8.27
C LYS A 245 12.54 26.54 -7.94
N GLU A 246 13.82 26.78 -7.66
CA GLU A 246 14.72 25.73 -7.17
C GLU A 246 14.16 25.08 -5.92
N VAL A 247 14.29 23.76 -5.89
CA VAL A 247 14.06 22.98 -4.68
C VAL A 247 15.23 23.21 -3.74
N VAL A 248 14.92 23.45 -2.47
CA VAL A 248 15.91 23.86 -1.47
C VAL A 248 15.94 22.93 -0.27
N SER A 249 17.07 22.92 0.44
CA SER A 249 17.20 22.27 1.75
C SER A 249 16.56 23.15 2.82
N ASN A 250 15.70 22.58 3.66
CA ASN A 250 14.90 23.30 4.65
C ASN A 250 14.77 22.52 5.97
N ASN A 251 14.63 23.22 7.09
CA ASN A 251 14.42 22.64 8.43
C ASN A 251 13.09 23.06 9.09
N SER A 252 12.25 23.86 8.42
CA SER A 252 10.96 24.27 8.98
C SER A 252 9.91 23.17 8.92
N ASN A 253 8.84 23.24 9.73
CA ASN A 253 7.71 22.29 9.67
C ASN A 253 6.64 22.70 8.64
N SER A 254 7.05 23.31 7.53
CA SER A 254 6.14 23.86 6.52
C SER A 254 5.61 22.80 5.54
N THR A 255 4.40 23.03 5.01
CA THR A 255 3.76 22.21 3.97
C THR A 255 4.59 22.14 2.68
N ILE A 256 5.48 23.10 2.43
CA ILE A 256 6.38 23.08 1.26
C ILE A 256 7.39 21.93 1.31
N ASN A 257 7.57 21.29 2.47
CA ASN A 257 8.46 20.14 2.66
C ASN A 257 7.74 18.80 2.46
N ARG A 258 6.43 18.83 2.20
CA ARG A 258 5.58 17.65 2.12
C ARG A 258 5.36 17.29 0.66
N TRP A 259 5.48 16.00 0.37
CA TRP A 259 5.41 15.46 -0.98
C TRP A 259 4.51 14.21 -1.02
N VAL A 260 3.89 13.98 -2.17
CA VAL A 260 3.20 12.72 -2.49
C VAL A 260 3.93 12.05 -3.65
N ILE A 261 4.02 10.72 -3.59
CA ILE A 261 4.60 9.90 -4.65
C ILE A 261 3.44 9.32 -5.46
N ASN A 262 3.35 9.70 -6.73
CA ASN A 262 2.37 9.17 -7.67
C ASN A 262 3.02 8.06 -8.51
N TYR A 263 2.49 6.85 -8.43
CA TYR A 263 2.93 5.72 -9.25
C TYR A 263 2.60 5.96 -10.73
N VAL A 264 3.61 5.87 -11.58
CA VAL A 264 3.46 5.96 -13.05
C VAL A 264 3.38 4.56 -13.66
N GLY A 265 4.21 3.63 -13.18
CA GLY A 265 4.31 2.26 -13.71
C GLY A 265 5.70 1.68 -13.47
N GLN A 266 5.81 0.37 -13.27
CA GLN A 266 7.10 -0.36 -13.19
C GLN A 266 8.09 0.21 -12.15
N GLY A 267 7.59 0.72 -11.01
CA GLY A 267 8.45 1.34 -9.98
C GLY A 267 9.01 2.71 -10.37
N VAL A 268 8.38 3.36 -11.35
CA VAL A 268 8.64 4.74 -11.76
C VAL A 268 7.57 5.64 -11.16
N PHE A 269 7.99 6.79 -10.66
CA PHE A 269 7.16 7.69 -9.89
C PHE A 269 7.27 9.13 -10.36
N ARG A 270 6.18 9.87 -10.16
CA ARG A 270 6.17 11.33 -10.19
C ARG A 270 6.05 11.83 -8.76
N ILE A 271 6.90 12.77 -8.36
CA ILE A 271 6.92 13.31 -6.99
C ILE A 271 6.28 14.69 -7.03
N VAL A 272 5.19 14.87 -6.28
CA VAL A 272 4.33 16.05 -6.31
C VAL A 272 4.41 16.78 -4.97
N ASN A 273 4.67 18.07 -4.99
CA ASN A 273 4.67 18.88 -3.78
C ASN A 273 3.23 19.13 -3.30
N VAL A 274 2.96 18.85 -2.02
CA VAL A 274 1.61 18.95 -1.44
C VAL A 274 1.09 20.38 -1.47
N ASN A 275 1.93 21.35 -1.13
CA ASN A 275 1.53 22.75 -1.03
C ASN A 275 1.19 23.38 -2.39
N THR A 276 1.95 23.01 -3.42
CA THR A 276 1.88 23.70 -4.72
C THR A 276 1.16 22.92 -5.82
N GLY A 277 1.12 21.59 -5.72
CA GLY A 277 0.67 20.69 -6.80
C GLY A 277 1.66 20.57 -7.97
N TYR A 278 2.86 21.14 -7.84
CA TYR A 278 3.92 21.05 -8.85
C TYR A 278 4.81 19.83 -8.65
N VAL A 279 5.45 19.38 -9.73
CA VAL A 279 6.27 18.18 -9.76
C VAL A 279 7.74 18.51 -9.54
N LEU A 280 8.45 17.60 -8.88
CA LEU A 280 9.91 17.63 -8.79
C LEU A 280 10.51 17.26 -10.15
N ALA A 281 11.28 18.14 -10.77
CA ALA A 281 11.93 17.87 -12.06
C ALA A 281 13.20 18.71 -12.24
N PRO A 282 14.16 18.28 -13.07
CA PRO A 282 15.22 19.17 -13.52
C PRO A 282 14.64 20.38 -14.26
N TYR A 283 15.24 21.55 -14.07
CA TYR A 283 14.84 22.79 -14.73
C TYR A 283 14.81 22.61 -16.25
N ASN A 284 13.73 23.06 -16.89
CA ASN A 284 13.47 22.87 -18.32
C ASN A 284 13.54 21.41 -18.80
N ASN A 285 13.30 20.43 -17.92
CA ASN A 285 13.45 19.01 -18.23
C ASN A 285 14.88 18.64 -18.69
N ASN A 286 15.89 19.42 -18.30
CA ASN A 286 17.28 19.20 -18.70
C ASN A 286 17.93 18.03 -17.93
N THR A 287 18.24 16.94 -18.61
CA THR A 287 18.81 15.72 -18.01
C THR A 287 20.32 15.62 -18.18
N THR A 288 21.03 16.75 -18.21
CA THR A 288 22.50 16.81 -18.14
C THR A 288 22.99 16.92 -16.70
N GLU A 289 24.21 16.42 -16.46
CA GLU A 289 24.91 16.63 -15.19
C GLU A 289 25.05 18.14 -14.90
N GLY A 290 24.80 18.54 -13.65
CA GLY A 290 24.81 19.92 -13.20
C GLY A 290 23.49 20.68 -13.32
N ALA A 291 22.44 20.11 -13.94
CA ALA A 291 21.13 20.76 -14.04
C ALA A 291 20.49 20.97 -12.66
N SER A 292 20.03 22.18 -12.35
CA SER A 292 19.25 22.47 -11.14
C SER A 292 17.92 21.73 -11.15
N VAL A 293 17.41 21.37 -9.97
CA VAL A 293 16.10 20.74 -9.78
C VAL A 293 15.11 21.73 -9.17
N VAL A 294 13.91 21.77 -9.73
CA VAL A 294 12.85 22.75 -9.43
C VAL A 294 11.51 22.07 -9.16
N THR A 295 10.58 22.83 -8.58
CA THR A 295 9.14 22.51 -8.68
C THR A 295 8.57 23.14 -9.96
N THR A 296 8.08 22.34 -10.90
CA THR A 296 7.54 22.84 -12.18
C THR A 296 6.19 22.20 -12.53
N GLY A 297 5.51 22.72 -13.54
CA GLY A 297 4.25 22.12 -13.98
C GLY A 297 4.46 20.77 -14.66
N SER A 298 3.45 19.93 -14.57
CA SER A 298 3.49 18.57 -15.12
C SER A 298 3.27 18.58 -16.63
N VAL A 299 4.17 17.91 -17.34
CA VAL A 299 4.05 17.59 -18.76
C VAL A 299 4.32 16.10 -18.96
N SER A 300 3.98 15.57 -20.13
CA SER A 300 4.29 14.19 -20.51
C SER A 300 5.77 14.05 -20.92
N ASN A 301 6.69 14.24 -19.97
CA ASN A 301 8.13 14.13 -20.20
C ASN A 301 8.80 13.22 -19.17
N ASN A 302 9.60 12.27 -19.65
CA ASN A 302 10.32 11.30 -18.83
C ASN A 302 11.31 11.93 -17.84
N ALA A 303 11.81 13.14 -18.11
CA ALA A 303 12.68 13.86 -17.18
C ALA A 303 12.01 14.21 -15.85
N GLN A 304 10.67 14.24 -15.81
CA GLN A 304 9.88 14.52 -14.60
C GLN A 304 9.58 13.27 -13.77
N TYR A 305 10.10 12.10 -14.17
CA TYR A 305 9.88 10.85 -13.49
C TYR A 305 11.16 10.35 -12.79
N TRP A 306 10.95 9.62 -11.70
CA TRP A 306 12.00 9.21 -10.78
C TRP A 306 11.87 7.73 -10.45
N MET A 307 13.01 7.04 -10.40
CA MET A 307 13.12 5.72 -9.77
C MET A 307 13.62 5.93 -8.35
N ILE A 308 12.90 5.36 -7.37
CA ILE A 308 13.26 5.47 -5.95
C ILE A 308 13.85 4.13 -5.52
N GLN A 309 15.14 4.12 -5.17
CA GLN A 309 15.89 2.89 -4.93
C GLN A 309 16.51 2.90 -3.54
N ALA A 310 16.25 1.87 -2.74
CA ALA A 310 16.93 1.71 -1.45
C ALA A 310 18.45 1.55 -1.68
N VAL A 311 19.25 2.30 -0.93
CA VAL A 311 20.72 2.25 -0.94
C VAL A 311 21.32 1.79 0.38
N LYS A 312 20.53 1.81 1.47
CA LYS A 312 20.88 1.24 2.77
C LYS A 312 19.60 0.70 3.40
N ASN A 313 19.69 -0.47 4.03
CA ASN A 313 18.63 -1.01 4.88
C ASN A 313 18.99 -0.81 6.36
N ASP A 314 17.99 -0.74 7.22
CA ASP A 314 18.17 -0.82 8.67
C ASP A 314 18.43 -2.27 9.13
N ALA A 315 18.64 -2.45 10.43
CA ALA A 315 18.89 -3.77 11.03
C ALA A 315 17.73 -4.75 10.88
N GLN A 316 16.53 -4.27 10.52
CA GLN A 316 15.33 -5.07 10.30
C GLN A 316 15.10 -5.39 8.81
N GLY A 317 16.02 -4.96 7.94
CA GLY A 317 15.93 -5.16 6.49
C GLY A 317 14.98 -4.18 5.79
N THR A 318 14.51 -3.12 6.45
CA THR A 318 13.68 -2.07 5.84
C THR A 318 14.58 -1.01 5.20
N GLY A 319 14.22 -0.49 4.01
CA GLY A 319 14.99 0.56 3.36
C GLY A 319 15.05 1.84 4.22
N LEU A 320 16.25 2.20 4.64
CA LEU A 320 16.56 3.33 5.52
C LEU A 320 16.89 4.60 4.72
N TYR A 321 17.73 4.45 3.69
CA TYR A 321 18.06 5.53 2.76
C TYR A 321 17.73 5.11 1.33
N TYR A 322 17.24 6.07 0.56
CA TYR A 322 16.85 5.91 -0.84
C TYR A 322 17.56 6.94 -1.70
N THR A 323 17.91 6.56 -2.93
CA THR A 323 18.34 7.50 -3.96
C THR A 323 17.22 7.71 -4.97
N LEU A 324 17.10 8.94 -5.48
CA LEU A 324 16.13 9.35 -6.48
C LEU A 324 16.85 9.48 -7.82
N VAL A 325 16.73 8.46 -8.67
CA VAL A 325 17.39 8.39 -9.98
C VAL A 325 16.46 8.98 -11.04
N ASN A 326 16.98 9.85 -11.90
CA ASN A 326 16.18 10.42 -12.98
C ASN A 326 15.82 9.35 -14.02
N TYR A 327 14.55 9.25 -14.41
CA TYR A 327 14.10 8.19 -15.30
C TYR A 327 14.59 8.36 -16.75
N ALA A 328 14.66 9.60 -17.24
CA ALA A 328 15.17 9.90 -18.58
C ALA A 328 16.68 9.73 -18.71
N ASN A 329 17.45 9.99 -17.64
CA ASN A 329 18.88 9.69 -17.59
C ASN A 329 19.25 8.96 -16.30
N LYS A 330 19.28 7.63 -16.37
CA LYS A 330 19.50 6.73 -15.23
C LYS A 330 20.92 6.81 -14.63
N ASN A 331 21.84 7.50 -15.31
CA ASN A 331 23.18 7.77 -14.79
C ASN A 331 23.20 8.97 -13.83
N LEU A 332 22.10 9.72 -13.71
CA LEU A 332 22.00 10.89 -12.86
C LEU A 332 21.00 10.68 -11.73
N ALA A 333 21.36 11.19 -10.55
CA ALA A 333 20.50 11.18 -9.36
C ALA A 333 20.34 12.59 -8.80
N LEU A 334 19.28 12.78 -8.03
CA LEU A 334 19.05 13.98 -7.24
C LEU A 334 20.15 14.10 -6.16
N THR A 335 20.84 15.23 -6.15
CA THR A 335 21.98 15.47 -5.26
C THR A 335 21.79 16.79 -4.53
N ALA A 336 21.87 16.77 -3.20
CA ALA A 336 21.96 17.98 -2.39
C ALA A 336 23.26 18.72 -2.72
N ASN A 337 23.17 20.02 -3.03
CA ASN A 337 24.30 20.86 -3.38
C ASN A 337 24.12 22.29 -2.83
N GLY A 338 24.89 22.63 -1.79
CA GLY A 338 24.69 23.86 -1.03
C GLY A 338 23.26 23.92 -0.47
N ASN A 339 22.56 25.01 -0.74
CA ASN A 339 21.16 25.20 -0.33
C ASN A 339 20.15 24.56 -1.30
N GLY A 340 20.57 24.10 -2.48
CA GLY A 340 19.68 23.60 -3.54
C GLY A 340 19.90 22.13 -3.88
N PHE A 341 19.29 21.68 -4.97
CA PHE A 341 19.44 20.34 -5.52
C PHE A 341 19.77 20.35 -7.01
N LYS A 342 20.63 19.42 -7.45
CA LYS A 342 21.02 19.25 -8.85
C LYS A 342 20.97 17.79 -9.28
N LEU A 343 20.96 17.55 -10.59
CA LEU A 343 21.29 16.25 -11.16
C LEU A 343 22.81 16.09 -11.24
N THR A 344 23.37 15.05 -10.63
CA THR A 344 24.80 14.69 -10.79
C THR A 344 24.94 13.20 -11.01
N ARG A 345 26.13 12.74 -11.43
CA ARG A 345 26.42 11.32 -11.59
C ARG A 345 25.97 10.51 -10.38
N ASN A 346 25.21 9.44 -10.62
CA ASN A 346 24.64 8.57 -9.60
C ASN A 346 25.73 7.70 -8.98
N ASN A 347 26.25 8.15 -7.84
CA ASN A 347 27.29 7.47 -7.07
C ASN A 347 26.77 7.00 -5.69
N LYS A 348 25.47 7.21 -5.41
CA LYS A 348 24.77 6.83 -4.17
C LYS A 348 25.44 7.39 -2.91
N THR A 349 25.99 8.60 -3.00
CA THR A 349 26.63 9.29 -1.87
C THR A 349 25.61 9.72 -0.80
N ALA A 350 26.09 10.22 0.34
CA ALA A 350 25.24 10.80 1.37
C ALA A 350 24.39 11.99 0.86
N SER A 351 24.95 12.84 -0.02
CA SER A 351 24.20 13.91 -0.71
C SER A 351 23.11 13.40 -1.65
N GLN A 352 23.17 12.14 -2.07
CA GLN A 352 22.19 11.48 -2.96
C GLN A 352 21.27 10.50 -2.22
N SER A 353 21.39 10.43 -0.89
CA SER A 353 20.69 9.49 -0.03
C SER A 353 19.67 10.22 0.82
N PHE A 354 18.44 9.74 0.84
CA PHE A 354 17.31 10.38 1.51
C PHE A 354 16.56 9.38 2.38
N ARG A 355 16.28 9.74 3.63
CA ARG A 355 15.22 9.08 4.39
C ARG A 355 13.88 9.53 3.82
N ILE A 356 12.95 8.59 3.70
CA ILE A 356 11.55 8.89 3.37
C ILE A 356 10.77 8.73 4.68
N ASN A 357 10.26 9.84 5.20
CA ASN A 357 9.52 9.85 6.46
C ASN A 357 8.04 10.11 6.18
N SER A 358 7.16 9.24 6.68
CA SER A 358 5.72 9.47 6.63
C SER A 358 5.35 10.66 7.51
N TYR A 359 4.71 11.68 6.92
CA TYR A 359 4.28 12.86 7.64
C TYR A 359 3.20 12.50 8.67
N GLY A 360 3.31 13.04 9.89
CA GLY A 360 2.41 12.76 11.00
C GLY A 360 2.78 11.54 11.85
N LEU A 361 3.69 10.68 11.37
CA LEU A 361 4.11 9.49 12.13
C LEU A 361 5.17 9.85 13.18
N GLU A 362 4.79 9.69 14.45
CA GLU A 362 5.67 9.81 15.61
C GLU A 362 6.10 8.43 16.16
N GLY A 363 7.01 8.42 17.13
CA GLY A 363 7.29 7.22 17.90
C GLY A 363 8.18 6.18 17.21
N PHE A 364 8.15 4.96 17.72
CA PHE A 364 8.93 3.84 17.20
C PHE A 364 8.57 3.45 15.77
N GLY A 365 7.33 3.68 15.32
CA GLY A 365 6.94 3.52 13.92
C GLY A 365 7.64 4.51 12.99
N GLY A 366 7.99 5.70 13.49
CA GLY A 366 8.72 6.74 12.76
C GLY A 366 10.19 6.42 12.51
N TYR A 367 10.91 7.40 11.97
CA TYR A 367 12.38 7.35 11.97
C TYR A 367 12.85 7.44 13.42
N SER A 368 13.57 6.43 13.87
CA SER A 368 13.99 6.29 15.26
C SER A 368 15.31 5.55 15.36
N LYS A 369 15.77 5.29 16.58
CA LYS A 369 16.79 4.30 16.89
C LYS A 369 16.14 3.09 17.54
N ASP A 370 16.70 1.91 17.30
CA ASP A 370 16.36 0.73 18.07
C ASP A 370 16.94 0.78 19.49
N MET A 371 16.66 -0.25 20.29
CA MET A 371 17.11 -0.33 21.68
C MET A 371 18.64 -0.50 21.83
N TYR A 372 19.37 -0.69 20.74
CA TYR A 372 20.83 -0.74 20.68
C TYR A 372 21.45 0.56 20.13
N GLY A 373 20.62 1.59 19.87
CA GLY A 373 21.06 2.89 19.37
C GLY A 373 21.31 2.94 17.86
N ARG A 374 20.95 1.90 17.10
CA ARG A 374 21.11 1.87 15.63
C ARG A 374 19.94 2.56 14.94
N GLU A 375 20.20 3.26 13.83
CA GLU A 375 19.14 3.88 13.02
C GLU A 375 18.10 2.85 12.56
N LYS A 376 16.83 3.24 12.62
CA LYS A 376 15.68 2.45 12.24
C LYS A 376 14.80 3.25 11.28
N ALA A 377 14.40 2.62 10.17
CA ALA A 377 13.71 3.29 9.08
C ALA A 377 12.30 3.74 9.48
N CYS A 378 11.80 4.83 8.91
CA CYS A 378 10.39 5.20 9.07
C CYS A 378 9.48 4.16 8.39
N THR A 379 8.30 3.92 8.95
CA THR A 379 7.27 3.10 8.29
C THR A 379 6.69 3.89 7.11
N ILE A 380 6.90 3.38 5.89
CA ILE A 380 6.42 4.00 4.65
C ILE A 380 5.33 3.20 3.96
N GLY A 381 4.99 2.01 4.47
CA GLY A 381 3.87 1.24 3.95
C GLY A 381 4.08 0.83 2.49
N GLY A 382 3.02 0.96 1.71
CA GLY A 382 2.97 0.64 0.28
C GLY A 382 3.18 1.81 -0.67
N VAL A 383 3.68 2.96 -0.18
CA VAL A 383 3.78 4.21 -0.96
C VAL A 383 4.66 4.10 -2.21
N LEU A 384 5.58 3.14 -2.25
CA LEU A 384 6.41 2.83 -3.42
C LEU A 384 5.71 1.83 -4.37
N GLY A 385 4.39 1.94 -4.46
CA GLY A 385 3.51 1.00 -5.15
C GLY A 385 2.30 1.69 -5.77
N GLN A 386 1.49 0.92 -6.47
CA GLN A 386 0.27 1.43 -7.08
C GLN A 386 -0.76 1.80 -6.00
N VAL A 387 -1.48 2.90 -6.24
CA VAL A 387 -2.73 3.19 -5.52
C VAL A 387 -3.86 2.39 -6.15
N VAL A 388 -4.51 1.54 -5.37
CA VAL A 388 -5.65 0.72 -5.80
C VAL A 388 -6.87 1.05 -4.94
N LYS A 389 -8.06 1.09 -5.54
CA LYS A 389 -9.32 1.34 -4.84
C LYS A 389 -10.06 0.01 -4.70
N VAL A 390 -10.41 -0.37 -3.48
CA VAL A 390 -11.11 -1.64 -3.17
C VAL A 390 -12.51 -1.36 -2.63
N ASN A 391 -13.46 -2.19 -3.05
CA ASN A 391 -14.89 -2.02 -2.81
C ASN A 391 -15.53 -3.26 -2.18
N ASN A 392 -14.82 -4.38 -2.10
CA ASN A 392 -15.30 -5.63 -1.53
C ASN A 392 -14.17 -6.45 -0.88
N VAL A 393 -14.56 -7.51 -0.17
CA VAL A 393 -13.63 -8.38 0.58
C VAL A 393 -12.59 -9.05 -0.33
N SER A 394 -12.99 -9.50 -1.52
CA SER A 394 -12.10 -10.20 -2.44
C SER A 394 -10.97 -9.30 -2.94
N GLU A 395 -11.29 -8.07 -3.33
CA GLU A 395 -10.31 -7.06 -3.73
C GLU A 395 -9.38 -6.70 -2.57
N LEU A 396 -9.93 -6.52 -1.36
CA LEU A 396 -9.14 -6.24 -0.17
C LEU A 396 -8.15 -7.38 0.11
N GLN A 397 -8.58 -8.64 0.07
CA GLN A 397 -7.73 -9.80 0.28
C GLN A 397 -6.65 -9.95 -0.79
N ARG A 398 -6.99 -9.76 -2.07
CA ARG A 398 -6.04 -9.78 -3.18
C ARG A 398 -4.88 -8.83 -2.92
N TYR A 399 -5.18 -7.54 -2.71
CA TYR A 399 -4.15 -6.51 -2.60
C TYR A 399 -3.45 -6.51 -1.23
N ALA A 400 -4.08 -7.03 -0.17
CA ALA A 400 -3.45 -7.17 1.13
C ALA A 400 -2.31 -8.21 1.16
N SER A 401 -2.36 -9.21 0.29
CA SER A 401 -1.42 -10.33 0.29
C SER A 401 -0.05 -10.00 -0.33
N GLY A 402 0.95 -10.85 -0.08
CA GLY A 402 2.26 -10.79 -0.72
C GLY A 402 3.11 -9.55 -0.36
N SER A 403 4.22 -9.34 -1.08
CA SER A 403 5.19 -8.27 -0.77
C SER A 403 5.15 -7.07 -1.72
N THR A 404 4.34 -7.13 -2.78
CA THR A 404 4.19 -6.03 -3.74
C THR A 404 3.65 -4.80 -3.01
N PRO A 405 4.32 -3.64 -3.09
CA PRO A 405 3.82 -2.44 -2.45
C PRO A 405 2.49 -1.98 -3.04
N TYR A 406 1.51 -1.70 -2.18
CA TYR A 406 0.24 -1.10 -2.58
C TYR A 406 -0.24 -0.09 -1.55
N THR A 407 -0.73 1.04 -2.03
CA THR A 407 -1.63 1.91 -1.27
C THR A 407 -3.05 1.50 -1.60
N ILE A 408 -3.74 0.90 -0.64
CA ILE A 408 -5.04 0.26 -0.76
C ILE A 408 -6.08 1.20 -0.15
N VAL A 409 -6.83 1.88 -1.00
CA VAL A 409 -7.88 2.81 -0.59
C VAL A 409 -9.20 2.05 -0.50
N ILE A 410 -9.78 1.98 0.70
CA ILE A 410 -11.14 1.48 0.93
C ILE A 410 -12.09 2.53 0.35
N ASN A 411 -12.69 2.20 -0.79
CA ASN A 411 -13.49 3.12 -1.60
C ASN A 411 -15.00 2.87 -1.44
N ASN A 412 -15.37 1.75 -0.82
CA ASN A 412 -16.73 1.46 -0.34
C ASN A 412 -16.67 0.91 1.09
N ASN A 413 -17.75 1.02 1.85
CA ASN A 413 -17.86 0.28 3.10
C ASN A 413 -17.91 -1.21 2.76
N ILE A 414 -17.05 -2.02 3.40
CA ILE A 414 -16.90 -3.45 3.09
C ILE A 414 -17.44 -4.24 4.27
N SER A 415 -18.35 -5.17 4.00
CA SER A 415 -18.96 -6.03 5.01
C SER A 415 -18.80 -7.50 4.65
N ALA A 416 -18.82 -8.34 5.69
CA ALA A 416 -18.98 -9.79 5.57
C ALA A 416 -20.07 -10.28 6.55
N ASN A 417 -20.75 -11.37 6.20
CA ASN A 417 -21.84 -11.93 7.02
C ASN A 417 -21.33 -12.66 8.28
N SER A 418 -20.03 -12.94 8.35
CA SER A 418 -19.35 -13.59 9.46
C SER A 418 -17.94 -13.02 9.61
N LEU A 419 -17.29 -13.29 10.75
CA LEU A 419 -15.88 -12.95 10.95
C LEU A 419 -15.05 -13.43 9.76
N THR A 420 -14.38 -12.49 9.10
CA THR A 420 -13.59 -12.75 7.90
C THR A 420 -12.17 -12.27 8.12
N LYS A 421 -11.22 -13.21 8.12
CA LYS A 421 -9.79 -12.92 8.29
C LYS A 421 -9.18 -12.46 6.96
N VAL A 422 -8.43 -11.37 6.98
CA VAL A 422 -7.64 -10.86 5.85
C VAL A 422 -6.16 -10.97 6.22
N ASN A 423 -5.45 -11.91 5.60
CA ASN A 423 -4.02 -12.07 5.79
C ASN A 423 -3.27 -10.94 5.06
N VAL A 424 -2.31 -10.33 5.74
CA VAL A 424 -1.58 -9.17 5.23
C VAL A 424 -0.10 -9.50 5.09
N GLY A 425 0.45 -9.30 3.88
CA GLY A 425 1.89 -9.39 3.66
C GLY A 425 2.62 -8.11 4.08
N LYS A 426 3.74 -7.78 3.42
CA LYS A 426 4.54 -6.58 3.74
C LYS A 426 4.34 -5.45 2.74
N ASN A 427 4.72 -4.23 3.13
CA ASN A 427 4.68 -3.01 2.31
C ASN A 427 3.26 -2.61 1.89
N LYS A 428 2.33 -2.49 2.83
CA LYS A 428 0.93 -2.11 2.56
C LYS A 428 0.58 -0.81 3.24
N THR A 429 -0.17 0.06 2.56
CA THR A 429 -0.84 1.21 3.19
C THR A 429 -2.34 1.06 2.98
N PHE A 430 -3.10 0.73 4.02
CA PHE A 430 -4.57 0.72 3.96
C PHE A 430 -5.11 2.07 4.38
N ILE A 431 -5.97 2.68 3.56
CA ILE A 431 -6.54 4.00 3.81
C ILE A 431 -8.05 3.97 3.63
N GLY A 432 -8.81 4.30 4.67
CA GLY A 432 -10.23 4.62 4.51
C GLY A 432 -10.42 5.94 3.76
N SER A 433 -11.24 5.94 2.70
CA SER A 433 -11.62 7.19 2.06
C SER A 433 -12.49 8.05 3.00
N TYR A 434 -12.61 9.34 2.71
CA TYR A 434 -13.43 10.23 3.52
C TYR A 434 -14.92 9.86 3.46
N GLY A 435 -15.38 9.42 2.28
CA GLY A 435 -16.76 8.97 2.07
C GLY A 435 -17.03 7.57 2.63
N ASN A 436 -16.09 6.65 2.43
CA ASN A 436 -16.24 5.23 2.75
C ASN A 436 -15.01 4.67 3.46
N LYS A 437 -15.20 4.08 4.64
CA LYS A 437 -14.09 3.65 5.51
C LYS A 437 -14.45 2.56 6.51
N THR A 438 -15.69 2.08 6.47
CA THR A 438 -16.16 1.08 7.43
C THR A 438 -15.83 -0.30 6.92
N LEU A 439 -15.18 -1.08 7.77
CA LEU A 439 -14.98 -2.51 7.62
C LEU A 439 -15.81 -3.22 8.69
N TYR A 440 -16.84 -3.96 8.26
CA TYR A 440 -17.75 -4.69 9.13
C TYR A 440 -17.44 -6.21 9.07
N ASN A 441 -17.16 -6.82 10.23
CA ASN A 441 -16.74 -8.23 10.37
C ASN A 441 -15.41 -8.59 9.68
N ILE A 442 -14.56 -7.60 9.38
CA ILE A 442 -13.25 -7.82 8.76
C ILE A 442 -12.15 -7.73 9.81
N HIS A 443 -11.29 -8.74 9.87
CA HIS A 443 -10.22 -8.86 10.87
C HIS A 443 -8.87 -9.02 10.15
N PHE A 444 -7.98 -8.04 10.28
CA PHE A 444 -6.64 -8.11 9.69
C PHE A 444 -5.70 -9.01 10.48
N ARG A 445 -4.92 -9.83 9.77
CA ARG A 445 -3.94 -10.77 10.34
C ARG A 445 -2.56 -10.52 9.73
N ASN A 446 -1.68 -9.90 10.51
CA ASN A 446 -0.27 -9.66 10.19
C ASN A 446 0.58 -10.69 10.95
N ILE A 447 0.73 -11.88 10.35
CA ILE A 447 1.17 -13.10 11.08
C ILE A 447 2.48 -13.71 10.57
N SER A 448 2.78 -13.60 9.28
CA SER A 448 3.98 -14.16 8.67
C SER A 448 4.36 -13.35 7.46
N ASN A 449 5.64 -12.95 7.36
CA ASN A 449 6.15 -12.10 6.29
C ASN A 449 5.42 -10.75 6.18
N SER A 450 4.80 -10.31 7.27
CA SER A 450 4.18 -9.00 7.41
C SER A 450 5.24 -7.97 7.85
N GLY A 451 4.93 -6.69 7.71
CA GLY A 451 5.80 -5.61 8.17
C GLY A 451 5.88 -4.46 7.19
N ASN A 452 6.32 -3.30 7.68
CA ASN A 452 6.22 -2.03 6.96
C ASN A 452 4.79 -1.80 6.45
N ASN A 453 3.81 -1.81 7.36
CA ASN A 453 2.40 -1.67 7.04
C ASN A 453 1.77 -0.46 7.76
N ILE A 454 0.91 0.28 7.06
CA ILE A 454 0.19 1.45 7.58
C ILE A 454 -1.32 1.17 7.48
N TYR A 455 -2.07 1.54 8.51
CA TYR A 455 -3.53 1.51 8.55
C TYR A 455 -4.02 2.88 8.96
N LYS A 456 -4.82 3.51 8.11
CA LYS A 456 -5.16 4.94 8.26
C LYS A 456 -6.62 5.21 7.98
N ASN A 457 -7.27 5.99 8.84
CA ASN A 457 -8.63 6.48 8.61
C ASN A 457 -9.69 5.37 8.44
N ILE A 458 -9.55 4.23 9.11
CA ILE A 458 -10.46 3.07 8.97
C ILE A 458 -11.42 3.02 10.17
N THR A 459 -12.69 2.74 9.93
CA THR A 459 -13.66 2.38 10.98
C THR A 459 -13.83 0.86 11.01
N PHE A 460 -13.45 0.23 12.11
CA PHE A 460 -13.64 -1.18 12.38
C PHE A 460 -14.91 -1.37 13.23
N SER A 461 -15.76 -2.30 12.78
CA SER A 461 -16.99 -2.69 13.47
C SER A 461 -17.26 -4.18 13.23
N HIS A 462 -18.05 -4.80 14.09
CA HIS A 462 -18.41 -6.21 13.95
C HIS A 462 -19.77 -6.52 14.57
N ASP A 463 -20.29 -7.69 14.24
CA ASP A 463 -21.48 -8.26 14.84
C ASP A 463 -21.24 -8.52 16.33
N VAL A 464 -22.24 -8.20 17.15
CA VAL A 464 -22.23 -8.40 18.61
C VAL A 464 -21.97 -9.85 19.04
N ARG A 465 -22.29 -10.81 18.18
CA ARG A 465 -22.10 -12.26 18.42
C ARG A 465 -20.65 -12.72 18.19
N ILE A 466 -19.83 -11.91 17.53
CA ILE A 466 -18.39 -12.17 17.36
C ILE A 466 -17.72 -11.69 18.65
N ASN A 467 -17.68 -12.60 19.64
CA ASN A 467 -17.30 -12.29 21.02
C ASN A 467 -16.52 -13.46 21.66
N ASN A 468 -15.53 -13.99 20.94
CA ASN A 468 -14.58 -14.96 21.47
C ASN A 468 -13.22 -14.30 21.75
N ASN A 469 -12.40 -14.98 22.55
CA ASN A 469 -11.13 -14.44 23.01
C ASN A 469 -10.12 -14.07 21.88
N ASP A 470 -10.19 -14.70 20.69
CA ASP A 470 -9.36 -14.38 19.49
C ASP A 470 -10.10 -13.54 18.43
N ASP A 471 -11.28 -13.01 18.75
CA ASP A 471 -12.05 -12.15 17.85
C ASP A 471 -11.49 -10.72 17.85
N ILE A 472 -10.24 -10.61 17.40
CA ILE A 472 -9.44 -9.39 17.43
C ILE A 472 -9.43 -8.79 16.02
N GLN A 473 -9.91 -7.55 15.87
CA GLN A 473 -10.05 -6.91 14.55
C GLN A 473 -8.69 -6.55 13.93
N MET A 474 -7.69 -6.24 14.74
CA MET A 474 -6.31 -6.05 14.30
C MET A 474 -5.36 -6.98 15.05
N TYR A 475 -4.79 -7.95 14.35
CA TYR A 475 -3.82 -8.88 14.92
C TYR A 475 -2.45 -8.70 14.27
N VAL A 476 -1.44 -8.32 15.06
CA VAL A 476 -0.07 -8.09 14.61
C VAL A 476 0.89 -8.93 15.44
N SER A 477 1.38 -10.03 14.88
CA SER A 477 2.27 -10.96 15.58
C SER A 477 3.65 -11.12 14.94
N ASP A 478 3.89 -10.50 13.78
CA ASP A 478 5.16 -10.66 13.06
C ASP A 478 5.61 -9.37 12.39
N GLY A 479 6.90 -9.27 12.12
CA GLY A 479 7.52 -8.21 11.34
C GLY A 479 7.77 -6.88 12.08
N PRO A 480 8.67 -6.04 11.56
CA PRO A 480 8.88 -4.69 12.06
C PRO A 480 7.92 -3.70 11.38
N ASN A 481 7.80 -2.50 11.94
CA ASN A 481 7.31 -1.28 11.28
C ASN A 481 5.81 -1.29 10.99
N TYR A 482 5.05 -0.76 11.95
CA TYR A 482 3.61 -0.60 11.82
C TYR A 482 3.16 0.78 12.26
N TRP A 483 2.17 1.32 11.54
CA TRP A 483 1.49 2.55 11.94
C TRP A 483 -0.02 2.39 11.84
N LEU A 484 -0.69 2.48 12.98
CA LEU A 484 -2.15 2.59 13.06
C LEU A 484 -2.48 4.03 13.40
N ASP A 485 -3.16 4.72 12.49
CA ASP A 485 -3.38 6.16 12.58
C ASP A 485 -4.83 6.53 12.31
N HIS A 486 -5.44 7.34 13.18
CA HIS A 486 -6.81 7.82 12.95
C HIS A 486 -7.80 6.71 12.62
N CYS A 487 -7.65 5.53 13.22
CA CYS A 487 -8.61 4.44 13.07
C CYS A 487 -9.62 4.50 14.22
N THR A 488 -10.85 4.07 13.96
CA THR A 488 -11.92 3.98 14.95
C THR A 488 -12.31 2.52 15.13
N TRP A 489 -12.35 2.04 16.38
CA TRP A 489 -13.02 0.78 16.75
C TRP A 489 -14.27 1.13 17.53
N THR A 490 -15.43 0.73 17.00
CA THR A 490 -16.72 1.10 17.60
C THR A 490 -17.19 0.15 18.70
N GLY A 491 -16.66 -1.08 18.73
CA GLY A 491 -17.06 -2.13 19.67
C GLY A 491 -18.58 -2.37 19.70
N HIS A 492 -19.08 -2.76 20.87
CA HIS A 492 -20.48 -2.95 21.23
C HIS A 492 -21.12 -1.67 21.81
N ASP A 493 -22.45 -1.58 21.75
CA ASP A 493 -23.21 -0.50 22.39
C ASP A 493 -23.29 -0.79 23.90
N MET A 494 -22.51 -0.05 24.69
CA MET A 494 -22.39 -0.25 26.14
C MET A 494 -23.66 0.10 26.94
N ASN A 495 -24.74 0.52 26.29
CA ASN A 495 -26.05 0.69 26.93
C ASN A 495 -27.08 -0.34 26.45
N LYS A 496 -27.03 -0.73 25.17
CA LYS A 496 -28.01 -1.68 24.59
C LYS A 496 -27.60 -3.13 24.75
N ASP A 497 -26.30 -3.41 24.78
CA ASP A 497 -25.77 -4.77 24.77
C ASP A 497 -25.45 -5.29 26.19
N ALA A 498 -26.13 -4.78 27.22
CA ALA A 498 -25.82 -5.00 28.65
C ALA A 498 -25.58 -6.47 29.05
N ASN A 499 -26.30 -7.38 28.39
CA ASN A 499 -26.20 -8.82 28.65
C ASN A 499 -24.86 -9.44 28.24
N ILE A 500 -24.08 -8.79 27.38
CA ILE A 500 -22.77 -9.27 26.95
C ILE A 500 -21.60 -8.48 27.57
N HIS A 501 -21.80 -7.27 28.10
CA HIS A 501 -20.69 -6.41 28.54
C HIS A 501 -19.79 -7.05 29.59
N HIS A 502 -20.35 -7.81 30.52
CA HIS A 502 -19.57 -8.49 31.56
C HIS A 502 -18.92 -9.80 31.06
N ASN A 503 -19.46 -10.38 29.99
CA ASN A 503 -19.00 -11.62 29.36
C ASN A 503 -18.22 -11.39 28.07
N ASP A 504 -18.00 -10.14 27.70
CA ASP A 504 -17.23 -9.75 26.53
C ASP A 504 -15.77 -10.20 26.67
N THR A 505 -15.27 -10.94 25.68
CA THR A 505 -13.92 -11.50 25.65
C THR A 505 -13.12 -11.07 24.43
N ASP A 506 -13.74 -10.38 23.47
CA ASP A 506 -13.07 -9.90 22.28
C ASP A 506 -12.16 -8.69 22.60
N LYS A 507 -11.42 -8.19 21.59
CA LYS A 507 -10.42 -7.12 21.78
C LYS A 507 -10.26 -6.29 20.52
N PHE A 508 -9.85 -5.03 20.68
CA PHE A 508 -9.55 -4.17 19.52
C PHE A 508 -8.30 -4.63 18.75
N VAL A 509 -7.17 -4.71 19.46
CA VAL A 509 -5.83 -4.87 18.85
C VAL A 509 -4.95 -5.79 19.67
N TYR A 510 -4.26 -6.69 18.97
CA TYR A 510 -3.12 -7.45 19.47
C TYR A 510 -1.83 -7.04 18.76
N VAL A 511 -0.78 -6.77 19.53
CA VAL A 511 0.59 -6.59 19.02
C VAL A 511 1.57 -7.38 19.86
N GLY A 512 2.29 -8.36 19.30
CA GLY A 512 3.27 -9.12 20.08
C GLY A 512 4.05 -10.16 19.29
N VAL A 513 4.56 -11.17 19.99
CA VAL A 513 5.46 -12.21 19.45
C VAL A 513 6.68 -11.57 18.76
N LYS A 514 6.74 -11.54 17.42
CA LYS A 514 7.87 -10.99 16.64
C LYS A 514 7.60 -9.58 16.11
N ALA A 515 6.40 -9.04 16.36
CA ALA A 515 6.07 -7.69 15.97
C ALA A 515 6.93 -6.67 16.76
N SER A 516 7.44 -5.63 16.09
CA SER A 516 8.11 -4.53 16.79
C SER A 516 8.08 -3.24 15.98
N PHE A 517 8.47 -2.14 16.62
CA PHE A 517 8.49 -0.79 16.05
C PHE A 517 7.11 -0.34 15.56
N VAL A 518 6.14 -0.35 16.47
CA VAL A 518 4.74 -0.05 16.19
C VAL A 518 4.33 1.28 16.80
N THR A 519 3.66 2.15 16.04
CA THR A 519 2.99 3.34 16.56
C THR A 519 1.49 3.20 16.39
N ILE A 520 0.73 3.41 17.48
CA ILE A 520 -0.72 3.60 17.46
C ILE A 520 -0.99 5.05 17.87
N SER A 521 -1.41 5.87 16.91
CA SER A 521 -1.61 7.30 17.08
C SER A 521 -2.97 7.80 16.64
N GLY A 522 -3.54 8.76 17.37
CA GLY A 522 -4.77 9.44 16.92
C GLY A 522 -5.99 8.51 16.77
N CYS A 523 -5.96 7.29 17.32
CA CYS A 523 -7.05 6.32 17.16
C CYS A 523 -8.14 6.53 18.21
N ASN A 524 -9.36 6.07 17.88
CA ASN A 524 -10.50 6.05 18.79
C ASN A 524 -10.92 4.62 19.08
N PHE A 525 -11.03 4.25 20.35
CA PHE A 525 -11.40 2.93 20.82
C PHE A 525 -12.56 3.04 21.80
N GLY A 526 -13.64 2.32 21.55
CA GLY A 526 -14.68 2.19 22.56
C GLY A 526 -15.60 1.01 22.35
N GLY A 527 -16.39 0.71 23.38
CA GLY A 527 -17.43 -0.30 23.30
C GLY A 527 -17.00 -1.73 23.61
N HIS A 528 -15.87 -1.97 24.28
CA HIS A 528 -15.42 -3.33 24.63
C HIS A 528 -15.04 -3.46 26.09
N LYS A 529 -15.14 -4.67 26.63
CA LYS A 529 -14.57 -4.99 27.94
C LYS A 529 -13.05 -4.99 27.90
N TYR A 530 -12.42 -5.62 26.90
CA TYR A 530 -10.96 -5.70 26.82
C TYR A 530 -10.41 -4.82 25.69
N GLY A 531 -9.56 -3.86 26.05
CA GLY A 531 -8.86 -2.99 25.11
C GLY A 531 -7.65 -3.67 24.45
N LEU A 532 -6.47 -3.05 24.57
CA LEU A 532 -5.29 -3.52 23.83
C LEU A 532 -4.55 -4.63 24.58
N ILE A 533 -4.08 -5.64 23.85
CA ILE A 533 -3.20 -6.69 24.37
C ILE A 533 -1.85 -6.64 23.67
N LEU A 534 -0.81 -6.30 24.42
CA LEU A 534 0.50 -5.94 23.89
C LEU A 534 1.59 -6.82 24.52
N GLY A 535 2.44 -7.41 23.68
CA GLY A 535 3.43 -8.41 24.10
C GLY A 535 3.03 -9.85 23.81
N TYR A 536 3.96 -10.77 24.03
CA TYR A 536 3.67 -12.19 24.01
C TYR A 536 2.59 -12.53 25.07
N PRO A 537 1.53 -13.28 24.74
CA PRO A 537 0.29 -13.29 25.52
C PRO A 537 0.34 -14.14 26.78
N GLN A 538 1.36 -14.98 26.94
CA GLN A 538 1.57 -15.86 28.10
C GLN A 538 2.78 -15.40 28.92
N ASP A 539 2.88 -15.84 30.17
CA ASP A 539 3.95 -15.44 31.10
C ASP A 539 5.23 -16.30 30.99
N ASN A 540 5.23 -17.30 30.11
CA ASN A 540 6.36 -18.18 29.82
C ASN A 540 7.22 -17.70 28.62
N GLY A 541 7.03 -16.47 28.14
CA GLY A 541 7.76 -15.90 27.00
C GLY A 541 9.17 -15.37 27.27
N GLY A 542 9.69 -15.59 28.48
CA GLY A 542 11.02 -15.11 28.89
C GLY A 542 12.15 -15.60 27.97
N GLY A 543 13.21 -14.80 27.84
CA GLY A 543 14.39 -15.11 27.01
C GLY A 543 14.19 -15.00 25.49
N THR A 544 12.97 -15.16 24.99
CA THR A 544 12.67 -15.06 23.54
C THR A 544 12.04 -13.72 23.17
N TYR A 545 11.11 -13.22 23.98
CA TYR A 545 10.32 -12.03 23.66
C TYR A 545 10.70 -10.82 24.53
N ASP A 546 11.71 -10.95 25.39
CA ASP A 546 12.19 -9.87 26.24
C ASP A 546 12.68 -8.68 25.40
N GLY A 547 12.13 -7.49 25.64
CA GLY A 547 12.33 -6.29 24.84
C GLY A 547 11.37 -6.12 23.65
N TYR A 548 10.49 -7.08 23.37
CA TYR A 548 9.53 -7.04 22.27
C TYR A 548 8.07 -7.02 22.75
N PRO A 549 7.19 -6.19 22.16
CA PRO A 549 7.45 -5.22 21.10
C PRO A 549 8.03 -3.89 21.62
N CYS A 550 8.71 -3.13 20.76
CA CYS A 550 8.93 -1.69 20.98
C CYS A 550 7.75 -0.91 20.39
N MET A 551 7.01 -0.17 21.23
CA MET A 551 5.77 0.50 20.81
C MET A 551 5.62 1.92 21.32
N THR A 552 4.94 2.75 20.54
CA THR A 552 4.43 4.06 20.93
C THR A 552 2.91 4.06 20.86
N ILE A 553 2.25 4.48 21.93
CA ILE A 553 0.79 4.61 22.01
C ILE A 553 0.50 6.05 22.41
N CYS A 554 0.06 6.89 21.47
CA CYS A 554 -0.09 8.31 21.74
C CYS A 554 -1.31 8.97 21.11
N ASN A 555 -1.81 10.01 21.77
CA ASN A 555 -2.89 10.83 21.21
C ASN A 555 -4.16 10.02 20.88
N ASN A 556 -4.41 8.91 21.57
CA ASN A 556 -5.59 8.07 21.34
C ASN A 556 -6.72 8.40 22.31
N TYR A 557 -7.95 8.14 21.88
CA TYR A 557 -9.13 8.16 22.74
C TYR A 557 -9.52 6.73 23.10
N PHE A 558 -9.66 6.45 24.39
CA PHE A 558 -10.29 5.24 24.89
C PHE A 558 -11.52 5.67 25.68
N HIS A 559 -12.70 5.18 25.29
CA HIS A 559 -13.95 5.49 25.97
C HIS A 559 -14.83 4.25 26.12
N SER A 560 -15.48 4.09 27.28
CA SER A 560 -16.33 2.92 27.53
C SER A 560 -15.58 1.61 27.24
N THR A 561 -14.30 1.59 27.63
CA THR A 561 -13.40 0.44 27.50
C THR A 561 -13.05 -0.01 28.90
N ILE A 562 -13.57 -1.16 29.32
CA ILE A 562 -13.61 -1.51 30.74
C ILE A 562 -12.20 -1.81 31.27
N THR A 563 -11.39 -2.61 30.60
CA THR A 563 -10.02 -2.93 31.04
C THR A 563 -9.03 -2.88 29.89
N ARG A 564 -7.75 -2.64 30.19
CA ARG A 564 -6.65 -2.59 29.21
C ARG A 564 -6.75 -1.36 28.30
N ALA A 565 -7.00 -0.20 28.91
CA ALA A 565 -7.05 1.10 28.24
C ALA A 565 -6.05 2.07 28.91
N PRO A 566 -4.79 2.19 28.44
CA PRO A 566 -4.38 1.98 27.06
C PRO A 566 -3.82 0.57 26.75
N GLY A 567 -3.67 -0.33 27.72
CA GLY A 567 -3.32 -1.72 27.38
C GLY A 567 -2.86 -2.60 28.52
N LEU A 568 -2.89 -3.91 28.28
CA LEU A 568 -2.11 -4.90 29.01
C LEU A 568 -0.79 -5.11 28.28
N MET A 569 0.32 -5.03 29.02
CA MET A 569 1.66 -4.98 28.45
C MET A 569 2.56 -6.06 29.05
N ARG A 570 3.22 -6.83 28.18
CA ARG A 570 4.21 -7.85 28.54
C ARG A 570 5.48 -7.69 27.69
N TYR A 571 6.63 -7.97 28.29
CA TYR A 571 8.00 -8.09 27.73
C TYR A 571 8.58 -6.89 26.98
N GLY A 572 7.75 -6.06 26.36
CA GLY A 572 8.17 -4.98 25.47
C GLY A 572 8.58 -3.68 26.16
N ASN A 573 8.96 -2.72 25.32
CA ASN A 573 9.25 -1.34 25.69
C ASN A 573 8.13 -0.44 25.13
N PHE A 574 7.38 0.22 26.01
CA PHE A 574 6.19 0.98 25.66
C PHE A 574 6.36 2.44 26.04
N HIS A 575 6.24 3.34 25.07
CA HIS A 575 6.13 4.78 25.31
C HIS A 575 4.67 5.20 25.13
N VAL A 576 4.06 5.75 26.16
CA VAL A 576 2.62 6.00 26.19
C VAL A 576 2.33 7.43 26.62
N TYR A 577 1.88 8.29 25.70
CA TYR A 577 1.71 9.71 26.03
C TYR A 577 0.48 10.38 25.42
N ASN A 578 -0.06 11.37 26.12
CA ASN A 578 -1.17 12.21 25.66
C ASN A 578 -2.42 11.44 25.17
N ASN A 579 -2.67 10.26 25.71
CA ASN A 579 -3.94 9.57 25.51
C ASN A 579 -5.01 10.14 26.45
N TYR A 580 -6.26 10.11 26.02
CA TYR A 580 -7.40 10.36 26.88
C TYR A 580 -8.15 9.05 27.12
N ILE A 581 -8.26 8.66 28.38
CA ILE A 581 -8.92 7.46 28.84
C ILE A 581 -10.12 7.90 29.68
N TYR A 582 -11.30 7.50 29.27
CA TYR A 582 -12.56 7.93 29.85
C TYR A 582 -13.48 6.72 30.05
N ASP A 583 -14.24 6.69 31.16
CA ASP A 583 -15.27 5.67 31.39
C ASP A 583 -14.69 4.24 31.31
N PHE A 584 -13.93 3.87 32.34
CA PHE A 584 -13.10 2.67 32.37
C PHE A 584 -13.04 2.06 33.78
N ASN A 585 -12.68 0.79 33.88
CA ASN A 585 -12.41 0.10 35.15
C ASN A 585 -10.91 -0.12 35.40
N ILE A 586 -10.12 -0.48 34.38
CA ILE A 586 -8.67 -0.69 34.53
C ILE A 586 -7.94 -0.06 33.35
N GLY A 587 -7.05 0.87 33.65
CA GLY A 587 -6.27 1.62 32.69
C GLY A 587 -5.03 0.85 32.21
N PHE A 588 -3.85 1.31 32.62
CA PHE A 588 -2.59 0.59 32.42
C PHE A 588 -2.63 -0.75 33.15
N THR A 589 -2.23 -1.82 32.46
CA THR A 589 -2.00 -3.14 33.07
C THR A 589 -0.58 -3.63 32.78
N PRO A 590 0.45 -3.07 33.44
CA PRO A 590 1.81 -3.60 33.38
C PRO A 590 1.82 -5.02 33.96
N TYR A 591 2.33 -5.97 33.19
CA TYR A 591 2.27 -7.38 33.55
C TYR A 591 3.68 -7.99 33.60
N THR A 592 4.00 -8.97 32.76
CA THR A 592 5.28 -9.70 32.85
C THR A 592 6.40 -8.98 32.10
N ASN A 593 7.51 -8.64 32.78
CA ASN A 593 8.77 -8.13 32.18
C ASN A 593 8.67 -6.92 31.23
N CYS A 594 7.58 -6.15 31.24
CA CYS A 594 7.47 -4.96 30.39
C CYS A 594 8.19 -3.75 30.98
N THR A 595 8.61 -2.81 30.14
CA THR A 595 9.05 -1.48 30.55
C THR A 595 8.14 -0.42 29.93
N ILE A 596 7.54 0.42 30.75
CA ILE A 596 6.59 1.45 30.31
C ILE A 596 7.08 2.82 30.76
N TYR A 597 7.17 3.74 29.80
CA TYR A 597 7.44 5.15 30.00
C TYR A 597 6.17 5.93 29.63
N SER A 598 5.48 6.46 30.63
CA SER A 598 4.18 7.14 30.49
C SER A 598 4.34 8.65 30.67
N GLU A 599 3.65 9.45 29.86
CA GLU A 599 3.70 10.92 29.97
C GLU A 599 2.34 11.58 29.68
N LYS A 600 1.87 12.42 30.59
CA LYS A 600 0.79 13.40 30.34
C LYS A 600 -0.47 12.79 29.70
N ASN A 601 -0.85 11.60 30.13
CA ASN A 601 -2.13 10.98 29.80
C ASN A 601 -3.22 11.55 30.72
N ARG A 602 -4.48 11.54 30.26
CA ARG A 602 -5.64 11.99 31.05
C ARG A 602 -6.57 10.83 31.32
N PHE A 603 -6.90 10.62 32.59
CA PHE A 603 -7.85 9.60 33.04
C PHE A 603 -9.08 10.27 33.66
N GLU A 604 -10.28 9.91 33.23
CA GLU A 604 -11.52 10.43 33.80
C GLU A 604 -12.61 9.35 33.90
N LYS A 605 -13.50 9.47 34.88
CA LYS A 605 -14.60 8.52 35.14
C LYS A 605 -14.15 7.06 35.29
N GLY A 606 -13.08 6.83 36.06
CA GLY A 606 -12.71 5.48 36.47
C GLY A 606 -13.69 4.92 37.51
N TYR A 607 -14.16 3.67 37.35
CA TYR A 607 -15.18 3.07 38.23
C TYR A 607 -14.68 2.68 39.62
N ASN A 608 -13.43 2.25 39.73
CA ASN A 608 -12.84 1.82 41.00
C ASN A 608 -11.70 2.76 41.42
N GLU A 609 -11.46 2.90 42.72
CA GLU A 609 -10.26 3.57 43.21
C GLU A 609 -9.00 2.79 42.74
N GLY A 610 -7.98 3.48 42.21
CA GLY A 610 -6.76 2.84 41.69
C GLY A 610 -6.84 2.32 40.25
N SER A 611 -7.96 2.54 39.57
CA SER A 611 -8.20 2.11 38.18
C SER A 611 -7.13 2.51 37.16
N PRO A 612 -6.51 3.72 37.19
CA PRO A 612 -5.59 4.14 36.13
C PRO A 612 -4.37 3.24 35.92
N LEU A 613 -3.93 2.52 36.97
CA LEU A 613 -2.74 1.68 36.94
C LEU A 613 -2.94 0.43 37.82
N ASN A 614 -2.92 -0.74 37.20
CA ASN A 614 -2.98 -2.04 37.88
C ASN A 614 -1.75 -2.89 37.50
N GLY A 615 -0.67 -2.74 38.26
CA GLY A 615 0.56 -3.53 38.08
C GLY A 615 0.57 -4.80 38.94
N ASN A 616 1.03 -5.92 38.40
CA ASN A 616 0.97 -7.22 39.08
C ASN A 616 2.29 -7.67 39.76
N GLY A 617 3.37 -6.88 39.67
CA GLY A 617 4.66 -7.22 40.31
C GLY A 617 5.51 -8.27 39.60
N ASN A 618 5.13 -8.75 38.40
CA ASN A 618 5.90 -9.73 37.62
C ASN A 618 7.11 -9.11 36.89
N ASN A 619 7.95 -8.39 37.62
CA ASN A 619 9.11 -7.64 37.10
C ASN A 619 8.74 -6.62 35.99
N SER A 620 7.49 -6.15 35.95
CA SER A 620 7.10 -4.95 35.20
C SER A 620 7.80 -3.72 35.76
N LYS A 621 8.15 -2.79 34.87
CA LYS A 621 8.67 -1.47 35.20
C LYS A 621 7.76 -0.41 34.59
N PHE A 622 7.39 0.60 35.37
CA PHE A 622 6.53 1.70 34.96
C PHE A 622 7.02 3.00 35.57
N VAL A 623 7.13 4.04 34.76
CA VAL A 623 7.36 5.42 35.21
C VAL A 623 6.33 6.32 34.56
N ASP A 624 5.82 7.30 35.30
CA ASP A 624 4.93 8.33 34.76
C ASP A 624 5.47 9.74 34.99
N TYR A 625 5.26 10.60 33.99
CA TYR A 625 5.52 12.03 34.06
C TYR A 625 4.23 12.81 33.75
N GLU A 626 3.63 13.41 34.78
CA GLU A 626 2.55 14.41 34.67
C GLU A 626 1.24 13.92 34.03
N SER A 627 0.95 12.61 34.05
CA SER A 627 -0.42 12.16 33.77
C SER A 627 -1.36 12.58 34.90
N THR A 628 -2.62 12.87 34.57
CA THR A 628 -3.62 13.35 35.54
C THR A 628 -4.86 12.47 35.56
N THR A 629 -5.52 12.41 36.71
CA THR A 629 -6.77 11.69 36.94
C THR A 629 -7.79 12.61 37.62
N ASP A 630 -9.08 12.39 37.43
CA ASP A 630 -10.17 13.04 38.20
C ASP A 630 -10.47 12.32 39.54
N GLN A 631 -9.81 11.20 39.81
CA GLN A 631 -9.96 10.47 41.07
C GLN A 631 -9.14 11.11 42.18
N ASN A 632 -9.82 11.57 43.24
CA ASN A 632 -9.23 12.35 44.34
C ASN A 632 -8.28 11.57 45.27
N ARG A 633 -8.25 10.22 45.23
CA ARG A 633 -7.58 9.38 46.25
C ARG A 633 -6.38 8.56 45.78
N TYR A 634 -6.18 8.37 44.48
CA TYR A 634 -5.06 7.56 43.97
C TYR A 634 -4.28 8.30 42.88
N LYS A 635 -2.96 8.41 43.09
CA LYS A 635 -2.00 8.96 42.12
C LYS A 635 -1.45 7.83 41.26
N ILE A 636 -1.15 8.15 40.00
CA ILE A 636 -0.31 7.29 39.16
C ILE A 636 1.07 7.22 39.84
N TYR A 637 1.57 6.01 40.07
CA TYR A 637 2.80 5.75 40.83
C TYR A 637 3.79 4.94 39.99
N ASN A 638 5.07 5.01 40.34
CA ASN A 638 6.12 4.29 39.63
C ASN A 638 6.23 2.85 40.14
N ILE A 639 6.50 1.91 39.23
CA ILE A 639 6.76 0.50 39.53
C ILE A 639 8.21 0.20 39.13
N GLY A 640 9.04 -0.13 40.11
CA GLY A 640 10.46 -0.41 39.86
C GLY A 640 11.20 0.78 39.24
N ARG A 641 12.39 0.51 38.67
CA ARG A 641 13.23 1.51 38.02
C ARG A 641 13.19 1.35 36.51
N VAL A 642 12.76 2.40 35.79
CA VAL A 642 12.85 2.48 34.33
C VAL A 642 14.17 3.15 33.94
N ASN A 643 15.08 2.38 33.33
CA ASN A 643 16.40 2.85 32.85
C ASN A 643 16.41 3.12 31.35
N TRP A 644 15.30 3.62 30.82
CA TRP A 644 15.12 3.90 29.40
C TRP A 644 14.33 5.21 29.25
N ASN A 645 14.74 6.05 28.30
CA ASN A 645 14.05 7.29 27.94
C ASN A 645 13.76 7.27 26.42
N PRO A 646 12.49 7.36 25.99
CA PRO A 646 12.11 7.37 24.58
C PRO A 646 12.79 8.47 23.74
N ALA A 647 13.16 9.59 24.35
CA ALA A 647 13.86 10.69 23.67
C ALA A 647 15.25 10.29 23.15
N ASN A 648 15.84 9.21 23.68
CA ASN A 648 17.07 8.63 23.14
C ASN A 648 16.85 7.89 21.83
N ASN A 649 15.61 7.47 21.55
CA ASN A 649 15.23 6.71 20.35
C ASN A 649 14.67 7.61 19.25
N TYR A 650 13.82 8.60 19.57
CA TYR A 650 13.21 9.47 18.57
C TYR A 650 12.83 10.82 19.15
N GLY A 651 12.71 11.83 18.28
CA GLY A 651 12.14 13.12 18.64
C GLY A 651 10.61 13.04 18.68
N TYR A 652 10.01 13.65 19.70
CA TYR A 652 8.56 13.79 19.86
C TYR A 652 8.26 15.04 20.69
N ARG A 653 7.00 15.45 20.74
CA ARG A 653 6.54 16.51 21.62
C ARG A 653 5.28 16.08 22.34
N THR A 654 5.19 16.41 23.62
CA THR A 654 3.99 16.21 24.42
C THR A 654 3.27 17.54 24.63
N ARG A 655 1.95 17.51 24.76
CA ARG A 655 1.13 18.59 25.31
C ARG A 655 0.71 18.29 26.76
N SER A 656 0.09 19.25 27.46
CA SER A 656 -0.45 18.99 28.79
C SER A 656 -1.52 17.89 28.73
N SER A 657 -1.82 17.21 29.84
CA SER A 657 -2.87 16.18 29.85
C SER A 657 -4.27 16.76 29.57
N TYR A 658 -4.52 18.03 29.89
CA TYR A 658 -5.76 18.73 29.53
C TYR A 658 -5.84 19.03 28.04
N ASP A 659 -4.75 19.53 27.44
CA ASP A 659 -4.69 19.76 25.99
C ASP A 659 -4.74 18.44 25.21
N ALA A 660 -4.21 17.36 25.79
CA ALA A 660 -4.31 16.02 25.24
C ALA A 660 -5.78 15.60 25.10
N LYS A 661 -6.58 15.75 26.16
CA LYS A 661 -8.03 15.54 26.10
C LYS A 661 -8.69 16.39 25.01
N THR A 662 -8.42 17.70 25.00
CA THR A 662 -9.01 18.61 24.01
C THR A 662 -8.64 18.21 22.58
N TRP A 663 -7.37 17.89 22.31
CA TRP A 663 -6.91 17.48 20.99
C TRP A 663 -7.56 16.16 20.58
N VAL A 664 -7.57 15.17 21.47
CA VAL A 664 -8.09 13.83 21.21
C VAL A 664 -9.59 13.86 20.90
N LEU A 665 -10.39 14.59 21.68
CA LEU A 665 -11.83 14.73 21.44
C LEU A 665 -12.15 15.33 20.06
N ASN A 666 -11.31 16.21 19.56
CA ASN A 666 -11.51 16.86 18.26
C ASN A 666 -10.96 16.03 17.09
N ASN A 667 -9.83 15.36 17.28
CA ASN A 667 -9.02 14.84 16.17
C ASN A 667 -8.92 13.33 16.11
N ALA A 668 -9.07 12.60 17.23
CA ALA A 668 -8.90 11.15 17.20
C ALA A 668 -10.01 10.44 16.41
N GLY A 669 -9.68 9.24 15.94
CA GLY A 669 -10.52 8.38 15.14
C GLY A 669 -10.56 8.77 13.66
N SER A 670 -11.25 7.93 12.91
CA SER A 670 -11.45 8.12 11.48
C SER A 670 -12.38 9.31 11.20
N LYS A 671 -12.13 10.02 10.09
CA LYS A 671 -12.79 11.26 9.68
C LYS A 671 -13.37 11.16 8.27
N SER A 672 -14.31 12.04 7.98
CA SER A 672 -14.85 12.31 6.64
C SER A 672 -14.25 13.56 5.99
N SER A 673 -13.16 14.07 6.55
CA SER A 673 -12.43 15.24 6.11
C SER A 673 -10.96 15.11 6.48
N ARG A 674 -10.14 16.07 6.05
CA ARG A 674 -8.69 16.10 6.26
C ARG A 674 -8.33 15.78 7.72
N LEU A 675 -7.41 14.83 7.89
CA LEU A 675 -6.86 14.49 9.20
C LEU A 675 -5.96 15.62 9.72
N ALA A 676 -6.02 15.85 11.03
CA ALA A 676 -5.09 16.70 11.75
C ALA A 676 -4.11 15.82 12.52
N TYR A 677 -2.82 16.04 12.34
CA TYR A 677 -1.80 15.28 13.07
C TYR A 677 -1.40 16.03 14.34
N SER A 678 -0.92 15.29 15.33
CA SER A 678 -0.39 15.83 16.59
C SER A 678 0.79 16.78 16.41
N VAL A 679 1.46 16.68 15.25
CA VAL A 679 2.64 17.46 14.86
C VAL A 679 2.30 18.71 14.03
N ASP A 680 1.02 18.90 13.66
CA ASP A 680 0.56 20.09 12.92
C ASP A 680 0.50 21.35 13.80
#